data_AF-A0A3B0WHA0-F1
#
_entry.id   AF-A0A3B0WHA0-F1
#
_cell.length_a   1.000
_cell.length_b   1.000
_cell.length_c   1.000
_cell.angle_alpha   90.00
_cell.angle_beta   90.00
_cell.angle_gamma   90.00
#
_symmetry.space_group_name_H-M   'P 1'
#
loop_
_entity.id
_entity.type
_entity.pdbx_description
1 polymer ?
#
loop_
_entity_poly.entity_id
_entity_poly.type
_entity_poly.pdbx_seq_one_letter_code
_entity_poly.pdbx_strand_id
1 'polypeptide(L)'
;MFTKRVFIVLGVCLTIVSCSGEQEQTDGSVSNDNLLDDISTGESSAQQCDVALGLYSSTVKVDMQPCMTCHVTTGIAASTQLILNETDSLSLSGISFYQKQFGSQALLGKTIGLPSHVGGAIFVDASSQQYSNLNSLLVSLDACNDVVPATPVAPIAPIAPVTPVTPVTPVTPVTPVTPVTPVTPVTPVTPVTPVTPVTPVTPAPDNSLSITRGEALWVSLSCVSCHGDIGDGIPQGSTVIPSLSRTNVVQVTVDTMPFGNVAACDLTCSEDIVAYLRFVNSIEVPVDNGGDGTVDNTPVVFTEKQLLKQLYKASMNLLSRVPDQRWIDAIKNQQQAGLRTSVDEMLNDSSFYARLREIYTPLLVSPDRDPPNAYATMFNGDMKWFEEYSGDTSTYARNQIRLSTKQEPLRLIEYVVKNDKPFTEILTADYALLNYYSARALNQLNNVQFQTLTNPENATFPYSVDEYKRVDISSVPLAGVLTSNQFMQKYPTTSTNVNRHRAYNVYKIFLDTDIFEISGSRVTTDDLNVSNPTLNNPSCTGCHNVLDPVSSSFRHWQRGTERRADYTRARWNQNGILVPGLNGQVMPDNEPAPLQWLANEMAMDKRFSVATVKTFFTEITGYSLLIKPNDTASALDINRYDYQQNFIRTLADDFIGNAYNLKFLIAELIKSDFFYGSDFNGGSSQLLPVDRLKRKILTTTGVDSFSSSRNLLNRNVYQGKQTSGIMSLIQRYSASYISCLSVAPDMAKVQSLRVLLPEYDLSATPFDANGLDNAAVHLQIKQNIKNLMWVLWGDYVEVDDSELLTIYEIYINLLSIGLTDADRNISNTCDAVAADGSVIRADDDYQIRAWIGIVNLMIDDFRYLYE
;
A
#
# COMPACT_ATOMS: atom_id res chain seq x y z
N MET A 1 -47.55 -8.79 -29.67
CA MET A 1 -46.87 -9.15 -30.94
C MET A 1 -45.50 -8.47 -30.89
N PHE A 2 -44.45 -9.13 -30.38
CA PHE A 2 -43.52 -10.03 -31.10
C PHE A 2 -42.81 -9.27 -32.25
N THR A 3 -41.46 -9.15 -32.40
CA THR A 3 -40.31 -9.95 -31.90
C THR A 3 -38.96 -9.30 -32.34
N LYS A 4 -37.84 -9.80 -31.74
CA LYS A 4 -36.43 -9.87 -32.22
C LYS A 4 -35.59 -8.58 -32.05
N ARG A 5 -34.40 -8.54 -31.41
CA ARG A 5 -33.35 -9.49 -30.94
C ARG A 5 -32.72 -8.81 -29.68
N VAL A 6 -32.26 -9.47 -28.60
CA VAL A 6 -31.06 -10.31 -28.45
C VAL A 6 -31.13 -10.97 -27.05
N PHE A 7 -30.95 -12.29 -26.98
CA PHE A 7 -30.50 -13.06 -25.81
C PHE A 7 -29.98 -14.43 -26.31
N ILE A 8 -29.21 -15.12 -25.45
CA ILE A 8 -28.53 -16.43 -25.59
C ILE A 8 -27.04 -16.23 -25.98
N VAL A 9 -26.02 -16.63 -25.19
CA VAL A 9 -25.84 -17.93 -24.49
C VAL A 9 -25.21 -17.76 -23.10
N LEU A 10 -25.75 -18.50 -22.12
CA LEU A 10 -25.15 -18.88 -20.84
C LEU A 10 -25.44 -20.39 -20.67
N GLY A 11 -24.44 -21.19 -20.29
CA GLY A 11 -24.51 -22.65 -20.05
C GLY A 11 -23.44 -23.40 -20.86
N VAL A 12 -22.49 -24.14 -20.29
CA VAL A 12 -22.70 -25.39 -19.51
C VAL A 12 -21.59 -25.59 -18.47
N CYS A 13 -21.95 -26.22 -17.34
CA CYS A 13 -21.07 -26.65 -16.24
C CYS A 13 -20.90 -28.18 -16.22
N LEU A 14 -19.71 -28.64 -15.78
CA LEU A 14 -19.31 -29.95 -15.21
C LEU A 14 -19.33 -31.25 -16.07
N THR A 15 -18.15 -31.88 -16.25
CA THR A 15 -17.79 -33.26 -15.77
C THR A 15 -16.28 -33.58 -15.93
N ILE A 16 -15.57 -33.73 -14.80
CA ILE A 16 -14.65 -34.80 -14.33
C ILE A 16 -13.78 -35.66 -15.34
N VAL A 17 -12.45 -35.63 -15.12
CA VAL A 17 -11.36 -36.65 -15.28
C VAL A 17 -10.82 -37.02 -16.68
N SER A 18 -9.51 -36.74 -16.91
CA SER A 18 -8.42 -37.69 -17.29
C SER A 18 -7.27 -37.00 -18.04
N CYS A 19 -6.02 -37.39 -17.74
CA CYS A 19 -4.84 -37.11 -18.55
C CYS A 19 -4.89 -37.80 -19.92
N SER A 20 -4.50 -37.10 -20.98
CA SER A 20 -3.63 -37.57 -22.07
C SER A 20 -3.50 -36.48 -23.13
N GLY A 21 -2.27 -36.22 -23.59
CA GLY A 21 -2.02 -35.27 -24.65
C GLY A 21 -2.48 -35.78 -26.01
N GLU A 22 -2.86 -34.85 -26.88
CA GLU A 22 -2.57 -34.86 -28.31
C GLU A 22 -2.89 -33.47 -28.87
N GLN A 23 -1.98 -32.98 -29.71
CA GLN A 23 -2.10 -31.71 -30.42
C GLN A 23 -3.21 -31.83 -31.46
N GLU A 24 -4.09 -30.81 -31.54
CA GLU A 24 -4.73 -30.48 -32.81
C GLU A 24 -4.94 -28.96 -32.90
N GLN A 25 -4.32 -28.39 -33.94
CA GLN A 25 -4.46 -27.00 -34.36
C GLN A 25 -5.90 -26.72 -34.80
N THR A 26 -6.49 -25.65 -34.29
CA THR A 26 -7.53 -24.92 -35.02
C THR A 26 -7.21 -23.44 -35.00
N ASP A 27 -6.86 -22.96 -36.20
CA ASP A 27 -6.66 -21.58 -36.62
C ASP A 27 -7.91 -20.72 -36.34
N GLY A 28 -7.69 -19.49 -35.90
CA GLY A 28 -8.70 -18.56 -35.41
C GLY A 28 -8.09 -17.19 -35.14
N SER A 29 -7.43 -16.62 -36.15
CA SER A 29 -6.93 -15.25 -36.16
C SER A 29 -8.07 -14.24 -36.01
N VAL A 30 -7.99 -13.38 -34.98
CA VAL A 30 -8.67 -12.09 -34.94
C VAL A 30 -7.56 -11.03 -34.92
N SER A 31 -7.43 -10.33 -36.05
CA SER A 31 -6.51 -9.21 -36.25
C SER A 31 -6.88 -8.04 -35.32
N ASN A 32 -5.94 -7.63 -34.47
CA ASN A 32 -5.95 -6.34 -33.77
C ASN A 32 -4.99 -5.38 -34.51
N ASP A 33 -5.29 -5.11 -35.77
CA ASP A 33 -4.75 -3.93 -36.45
C ASP A 33 -5.66 -2.76 -36.07
N ASN A 34 -5.20 -1.90 -35.14
CA ASN A 34 -5.51 -0.47 -35.05
C ASN A 34 -4.97 0.12 -33.73
N LEU A 35 -3.64 0.21 -33.64
CA LEU A 35 -2.97 0.96 -32.58
C LEU A 35 -1.84 1.85 -33.12
N LEU A 36 -1.89 2.23 -34.40
CA LEU A 36 -0.90 3.11 -35.04
C LEU A 36 -1.47 4.25 -35.91
N ASP A 37 -2.78 4.43 -36.02
CA ASP A 37 -3.35 5.55 -36.78
C ASP A 37 -4.03 6.57 -35.84
N ASP A 38 -3.21 7.35 -35.14
CA ASP A 38 -3.45 8.79 -34.87
C ASP A 38 -2.39 9.36 -33.90
N ILE A 39 -1.16 9.57 -34.39
CA ILE A 39 -0.20 10.49 -33.75
C ILE A 39 0.60 11.20 -34.85
N SER A 40 0.10 12.36 -35.30
CA SER A 40 0.96 13.36 -35.95
C SER A 40 1.32 14.42 -34.92
N THR A 41 2.40 14.18 -34.18
CA THR A 41 3.29 15.16 -33.51
C THR A 41 4.41 14.40 -32.82
N GLY A 42 5.55 14.24 -33.51
CA GLY A 42 6.81 13.76 -32.94
C GLY A 42 7.51 12.67 -33.73
N GLU A 43 8.13 12.98 -34.88
CA GLU A 43 8.92 12.00 -35.65
C GLU A 43 10.06 11.35 -34.83
N SER A 44 10.55 11.98 -33.76
CA SER A 44 11.67 11.48 -32.95
C SER A 44 11.28 10.38 -31.95
N SER A 45 10.05 10.36 -31.44
CA SER A 45 9.60 9.37 -30.44
C SER A 45 9.24 8.03 -31.10
N ALA A 46 8.56 8.07 -32.25
CA ALA A 46 8.32 6.90 -33.09
C ALA A 46 9.66 6.25 -33.50
N GLN A 47 10.64 7.06 -33.91
CA GLN A 47 11.96 6.59 -34.33
C GLN A 47 12.76 5.94 -33.19
N GLN A 48 12.63 6.41 -31.94
CA GLN A 48 13.30 5.80 -30.77
C GLN A 48 12.66 4.48 -30.35
N CYS A 49 11.33 4.38 -30.45
CA CYS A 49 10.62 3.12 -30.20
C CYS A 49 10.85 2.08 -31.31
N ASP A 50 11.03 2.53 -32.56
CA ASP A 50 11.45 1.68 -33.69
C ASP A 50 12.88 1.13 -33.51
N VAL A 51 13.79 1.91 -32.90
CA VAL A 51 15.13 1.45 -32.54
C VAL A 51 15.07 0.37 -31.47
N ALA A 52 14.25 0.53 -30.44
CA ALA A 52 14.07 -0.49 -29.40
C ALA A 52 13.49 -1.80 -29.98
N LEU A 53 12.48 -1.68 -30.84
CA LEU A 53 11.91 -2.83 -31.54
C LEU A 53 12.94 -3.51 -32.46
N GLY A 54 13.73 -2.73 -33.20
CA GLY A 54 14.82 -3.23 -34.03
C GLY A 54 15.90 -3.96 -33.23
N LEU A 55 16.33 -3.42 -32.08
CA LEU A 55 17.28 -4.05 -31.16
C LEU A 55 16.73 -5.36 -30.58
N TYR A 56 15.44 -5.38 -30.22
CA TYR A 56 14.79 -6.58 -29.73
C TYR A 56 14.73 -7.66 -30.80
N SER A 57 14.15 -7.36 -31.96
CA SER A 57 13.92 -8.35 -33.04
C SER A 57 15.22 -8.87 -33.66
N SER A 58 16.28 -8.05 -33.73
CA SER A 58 17.55 -8.45 -34.34
C SER A 58 18.51 -9.19 -33.39
N THR A 59 18.48 -8.86 -32.09
CA THR A 59 19.55 -9.25 -31.17
C THR A 59 18.99 -9.87 -29.88
N VAL A 60 18.22 -9.12 -29.10
CA VAL A 60 17.83 -9.53 -27.74
C VAL A 60 16.86 -10.72 -27.73
N LYS A 61 16.00 -10.84 -28.74
CA LYS A 61 15.08 -11.98 -28.88
C LYS A 61 15.81 -13.32 -28.91
N VAL A 62 16.94 -13.39 -29.62
CA VAL A 62 17.76 -14.61 -29.73
C VAL A 62 18.40 -14.92 -28.37
N ASP A 63 18.94 -13.90 -27.71
CA ASP A 63 19.57 -14.03 -26.39
C ASP A 63 18.56 -14.47 -25.32
N MET A 64 17.29 -14.04 -25.43
CA MET A 64 16.22 -14.34 -24.49
C MET A 64 15.40 -15.59 -24.82
N GLN A 65 15.73 -16.32 -25.89
CA GLN A 65 14.99 -17.53 -26.31
C GLN A 65 14.85 -18.61 -25.20
N PRO A 66 15.86 -18.84 -24.33
CA PRO A 66 15.70 -19.74 -23.19
C PRO A 66 14.67 -19.25 -22.16
N CYS A 67 14.62 -17.93 -21.92
CA CYS A 67 13.63 -17.29 -21.05
C CYS A 67 12.23 -17.45 -21.64
N MET A 68 12.05 -17.18 -22.93
CA MET A 68 10.77 -17.34 -23.63
C MET A 68 10.26 -18.78 -23.51
N THR A 69 11.14 -19.75 -23.76
CA THR A 69 10.80 -21.18 -23.66
C THR A 69 10.37 -21.55 -22.24
N CYS A 70 11.08 -21.07 -21.22
CA CYS A 70 10.74 -21.32 -19.82
C CYS A 70 9.40 -20.65 -19.42
N HIS A 71 9.15 -19.41 -19.85
CA HIS A 71 7.92 -18.66 -19.56
C HIS A 71 6.69 -19.28 -20.22
N VAL A 72 6.82 -19.86 -21.41
CA VAL A 72 5.76 -20.64 -22.09
C VAL A 72 5.49 -21.96 -21.39
N THR A 73 6.54 -22.73 -21.11
CA THR A 73 6.42 -24.15 -20.76
C THR A 73 5.97 -24.35 -19.32
N THR A 74 6.34 -23.44 -18.41
CA THR A 74 6.07 -23.62 -16.97
C THR A 74 4.80 -22.95 -16.47
N GLY A 75 4.26 -21.94 -17.17
CA GLY A 75 3.06 -21.18 -16.76
C GLY A 75 3.20 -20.36 -15.47
N ILE A 76 4.33 -20.46 -14.76
CA ILE A 76 4.59 -19.79 -13.46
C ILE A 76 4.68 -18.26 -13.64
N ALA A 77 5.17 -17.80 -14.79
CA ALA A 77 5.35 -16.39 -15.11
C ALA A 77 4.04 -15.59 -15.26
N ALA A 78 2.89 -16.26 -15.40
CA ALA A 78 1.58 -15.60 -15.47
C ALA A 78 1.26 -14.74 -14.22
N SER A 79 1.85 -15.10 -13.08
CA SER A 79 1.73 -14.36 -11.82
C SER A 79 2.67 -13.15 -11.70
N THR A 80 3.66 -13.03 -12.60
CA THR A 80 4.71 -11.99 -12.58
C THR A 80 4.50 -10.88 -13.61
N GLN A 81 3.47 -10.99 -14.44
CA GLN A 81 3.14 -10.08 -15.56
C GLN A 81 4.24 -9.90 -16.63
N LEU A 82 5.39 -10.59 -16.52
CA LEU A 82 6.43 -10.66 -17.55
C LEU A 82 6.13 -11.80 -18.52
N ILE A 83 5.35 -11.51 -19.56
CA ILE A 83 4.99 -12.48 -20.61
C ILE A 83 5.97 -12.34 -21.79
N LEU A 84 6.67 -13.43 -22.11
CA LEU A 84 7.68 -13.48 -23.16
C LEU A 84 7.32 -14.58 -24.17
N ASN A 85 6.24 -14.46 -24.95
CA ASN A 85 5.90 -15.55 -25.88
C ASN A 85 4.95 -15.33 -27.09
N GLU A 86 4.23 -14.22 -27.25
CA GLU A 86 3.20 -14.15 -28.31
C GLU A 86 3.61 -13.33 -29.55
N THR A 87 4.30 -12.20 -29.39
CA THR A 87 4.88 -11.40 -30.49
C THR A 87 6.07 -10.56 -29.98
N ASP A 88 6.84 -9.96 -30.89
CA ASP A 88 7.93 -9.04 -30.52
C ASP A 88 7.40 -7.81 -29.80
N SER A 89 6.26 -7.26 -30.24
CA SER A 89 5.60 -6.13 -29.60
C SER A 89 5.10 -6.45 -28.18
N LEU A 90 4.55 -7.65 -27.96
CA LEU A 90 4.07 -8.08 -26.64
C LEU A 90 5.24 -8.38 -25.69
N SER A 91 6.31 -8.99 -26.20
CA SER A 91 7.50 -9.28 -25.39
C SER A 91 8.23 -7.99 -25.01
N LEU A 92 8.35 -7.05 -25.96
CA LEU A 92 8.92 -5.72 -25.70
C LEU A 92 8.07 -4.92 -24.70
N SER A 93 6.73 -5.01 -24.81
CA SER A 93 5.81 -4.39 -23.85
C SER A 93 5.94 -5.00 -22.46
N GLY A 94 6.10 -6.33 -22.36
CA GLY A 94 6.35 -7.03 -21.10
C GLY A 94 7.69 -6.64 -20.46
N ILE A 95 8.75 -6.52 -21.26
CA ILE A 95 10.08 -6.06 -20.82
C ILE A 95 10.02 -4.62 -20.34
N SER A 96 9.42 -3.71 -21.12
CA SER A 96 9.24 -2.29 -20.77
C SER A 96 8.39 -2.12 -19.52
N PHE A 97 7.31 -2.89 -19.38
CA PHE A 97 6.46 -2.89 -18.19
C PHE A 97 7.25 -3.33 -16.95
N TYR A 98 8.01 -4.43 -17.07
CA TYR A 98 8.83 -4.94 -15.97
C TYR A 98 9.93 -3.96 -15.56
N GLN A 99 10.59 -3.33 -16.54
CA GLN A 99 11.57 -2.28 -16.35
C GLN A 99 10.97 -1.06 -15.61
N LYS A 100 9.77 -0.61 -15.97
CA LYS A 100 9.11 0.51 -15.27
C LYS A 100 8.75 0.15 -13.83
N GLN A 101 8.30 -1.07 -13.60
CA GLN A 101 7.82 -1.50 -12.29
C GLN A 101 8.95 -1.81 -11.31
N PHE A 102 10.08 -2.33 -11.80
CA PHE A 102 11.15 -2.88 -10.96
C PHE A 102 12.54 -2.30 -11.25
N GLY A 103 12.66 -1.45 -12.28
CA GLY A 103 13.93 -0.89 -12.75
C GLY A 103 14.69 -1.81 -13.71
N SER A 104 15.51 -1.22 -14.58
CA SER A 104 16.36 -1.93 -15.56
C SER A 104 17.30 -2.93 -14.89
N GLN A 105 17.81 -2.58 -13.70
CA GLN A 105 18.71 -3.43 -12.92
C GLN A 105 18.03 -4.67 -12.35
N ALA A 106 16.71 -4.65 -12.10
CA ALA A 106 16.01 -5.85 -11.65
C ALA A 106 15.89 -6.89 -12.77
N LEU A 107 15.66 -6.45 -14.01
CA LEU A 107 15.62 -7.37 -15.15
C LEU A 107 17.01 -7.91 -15.48
N LEU A 108 18.02 -7.03 -15.51
CA LEU A 108 19.41 -7.40 -15.74
C LEU A 108 19.95 -8.33 -14.65
N GLY A 109 19.65 -8.04 -13.39
CA GLY A 109 20.00 -8.90 -12.28
C GLY A 109 19.37 -10.29 -12.44
N LYS A 110 18.08 -10.37 -12.83
CA LYS A 110 17.41 -11.66 -13.02
C LYS A 110 18.06 -12.54 -14.09
N THR A 111 18.58 -11.96 -15.17
CA THR A 111 19.21 -12.76 -16.23
C THR A 111 20.54 -13.37 -15.81
N ILE A 112 21.23 -12.78 -14.83
CA ILE A 112 22.48 -13.31 -14.23
C ILE A 112 22.25 -13.95 -12.85
N GLY A 113 21.01 -14.13 -12.42
CA GLY A 113 20.66 -14.88 -11.19
C GLY A 113 20.51 -14.06 -9.90
N LEU A 114 20.39 -12.73 -9.96
CA LEU A 114 20.31 -11.82 -8.81
C LEU A 114 19.06 -10.90 -8.84
N PRO A 115 18.13 -10.91 -7.86
CA PRO A 115 17.59 -12.04 -7.12
C PRO A 115 16.26 -12.55 -7.72
N SER A 116 15.89 -13.77 -7.31
CA SER A 116 14.59 -14.43 -7.50
C SER A 116 14.16 -14.69 -8.96
N HIS A 117 14.87 -15.58 -9.65
CA HIS A 117 14.33 -16.30 -10.81
C HIS A 117 14.48 -17.81 -10.59
N VAL A 118 13.37 -18.56 -10.67
CA VAL A 118 13.34 -20.02 -10.42
C VAL A 118 14.06 -20.82 -11.51
N GLY A 119 14.47 -20.16 -12.60
CA GLY A 119 15.15 -20.75 -13.75
C GLY A 119 16.69 -20.64 -13.78
N GLY A 120 17.34 -20.15 -12.73
CA GLY A 120 18.81 -19.97 -12.70
C GLY A 120 19.33 -18.80 -13.52
N ALA A 121 20.66 -18.64 -13.56
CA ALA A 121 21.35 -17.63 -14.39
C ALA A 121 21.37 -18.10 -15.85
N ILE A 122 20.73 -17.32 -16.73
CA ILE A 122 20.65 -17.60 -18.17
C ILE A 122 21.82 -16.95 -18.91
N PHE A 123 22.26 -15.79 -18.44
CA PHE A 123 23.47 -15.13 -18.90
C PHE A 123 24.62 -15.46 -17.97
N VAL A 124 25.83 -15.55 -18.53
CA VAL A 124 27.03 -15.99 -17.79
C VAL A 124 27.32 -15.04 -16.63
N ASP A 125 27.33 -13.73 -16.89
CA ASP A 125 27.52 -12.65 -15.92
C ASP A 125 27.23 -11.28 -16.57
N ALA A 126 27.47 -10.20 -15.83
CA ALA A 126 27.30 -8.82 -16.30
C ALA A 126 28.30 -8.40 -17.39
N SER A 127 29.35 -9.20 -17.66
CA SER A 127 30.30 -8.98 -18.75
C SER A 127 29.90 -9.67 -20.06
N SER A 128 28.88 -10.52 -20.03
CA SER A 128 28.41 -11.25 -21.20
C SER A 128 27.82 -10.34 -22.28
N GLN A 129 27.99 -10.73 -23.55
CA GLN A 129 27.44 -9.97 -24.68
C GLN A 129 25.90 -9.90 -24.61
N GLN A 130 25.25 -10.96 -24.16
CA GLN A 130 23.79 -11.05 -23.99
C GLN A 130 23.29 -10.04 -22.94
N TYR A 131 24.03 -9.87 -21.84
CA TYR A 131 23.74 -8.86 -20.84
C TYR A 131 23.89 -7.45 -21.42
N SER A 132 24.96 -7.19 -22.17
CA SER A 132 25.19 -5.91 -22.85
C SER A 132 24.10 -5.58 -23.87
N ASN A 133 23.65 -6.58 -24.64
CA ASN A 133 22.58 -6.45 -25.63
C ASN A 133 21.25 -6.11 -24.94
N LEU A 134 20.90 -6.82 -23.85
CA LEU A 134 19.70 -6.53 -23.06
C LEU A 134 19.78 -5.15 -22.40
N ASN A 135 20.93 -4.77 -21.84
CA ASN A 135 21.13 -3.45 -21.26
C ASN A 135 20.96 -2.34 -22.30
N SER A 136 21.46 -2.55 -23.53
CA SER A 136 21.29 -1.60 -24.64
C SER A 136 19.82 -1.46 -25.04
N LEU A 137 19.05 -2.55 -25.04
CA LEU A 137 17.61 -2.51 -25.24
C LEU A 137 16.89 -1.73 -24.14
N LEU A 138 17.23 -1.96 -22.87
CA LEU A 138 16.61 -1.27 -21.74
C LEU A 138 16.88 0.23 -21.77
N VAL A 139 18.11 0.64 -22.09
CA VAL A 139 18.45 2.06 -22.32
C VAL A 139 17.63 2.64 -23.47
N SER A 140 17.46 1.90 -24.56
CA SER A 140 16.61 2.33 -25.69
C SER A 140 15.13 2.42 -25.32
N LEU A 141 14.66 1.57 -24.41
CA LEU A 141 13.28 1.58 -23.90
C LEU A 141 13.03 2.74 -22.94
N ASP A 142 13.99 3.09 -22.08
CA ASP A 142 13.90 4.29 -21.23
C ASP A 142 13.76 5.55 -22.11
N ALA A 143 14.56 5.67 -23.17
CA ALA A 143 14.45 6.76 -24.14
C ALA A 143 13.09 6.79 -24.86
N CYS A 144 12.51 5.63 -25.20
CA CYS A 144 11.16 5.53 -25.75
C CYS A 144 10.06 5.93 -24.72
N ASN A 145 10.33 5.77 -23.42
CA ASN A 145 9.37 5.99 -22.34
C ASN A 145 9.38 7.42 -21.75
N ASP A 146 10.49 8.16 -21.88
CA ASP A 146 10.66 9.53 -21.35
C ASP A 146 9.96 10.63 -22.17
N VAL A 147 9.20 10.26 -23.21
CA VAL A 147 8.37 11.19 -23.97
C VAL A 147 6.98 11.31 -23.33
N VAL A 148 6.90 11.99 -22.20
CA VAL A 148 5.66 12.69 -21.84
C VAL A 148 5.41 13.71 -22.96
N PRO A 149 4.20 13.85 -23.53
CA PRO A 149 3.93 14.94 -24.44
C PRO A 149 4.11 16.24 -23.66
N ALA A 150 5.22 16.93 -23.86
CA ALA A 150 5.23 18.36 -23.64
C ALA A 150 4.14 18.90 -24.57
N THR A 151 3.07 19.45 -24.00
CA THR A 151 2.08 20.21 -24.77
C THR A 151 2.84 21.13 -25.73
N PRO A 152 2.68 21.01 -27.06
CA PRO A 152 3.20 22.01 -27.96
C PRO A 152 2.43 23.30 -27.65
N VAL A 153 3.12 24.26 -27.04
CA VAL A 153 2.65 25.66 -27.06
C VAL A 153 2.58 26.02 -28.54
N ALA A 154 1.36 26.25 -29.04
CA ALA A 154 1.17 26.75 -30.39
C ALA A 154 1.99 28.04 -30.56
N PRO A 155 2.76 28.22 -31.65
CA PRO A 155 3.32 29.52 -31.99
C PRO A 155 2.16 30.50 -32.15
N ILE A 156 2.07 31.46 -31.24
CA ILE A 156 1.16 32.60 -31.37
C ILE A 156 1.57 33.36 -32.63
N ALA A 157 0.62 33.60 -33.53
CA ALA A 157 0.82 34.46 -34.69
C ALA A 157 1.33 35.86 -34.24
N PRO A 158 2.27 36.50 -34.97
CA PRO A 158 2.73 37.84 -34.60
C PRO A 158 1.55 38.81 -34.47
N ILE A 159 1.31 39.29 -33.25
CA ILE A 159 0.40 40.41 -33.00
C ILE A 159 1.04 41.65 -33.63
N ALA A 160 0.26 42.38 -34.44
CA ALA A 160 0.68 43.67 -34.99
C ALA A 160 1.15 44.61 -33.86
N PRO A 161 2.22 45.39 -34.05
CA PRO A 161 2.77 46.23 -32.99
C PRO A 161 1.70 47.19 -32.45
N VAL A 162 1.40 47.03 -31.17
CA VAL A 162 0.57 47.96 -30.40
C VAL A 162 1.38 49.24 -30.23
N THR A 163 0.77 50.39 -30.50
CA THR A 163 1.39 51.70 -30.25
C THR A 163 1.80 51.80 -28.77
N PRO A 164 3.02 52.28 -28.45
CA PRO A 164 3.47 52.41 -27.07
C PRO A 164 2.51 53.29 -26.27
N VAL A 165 2.01 52.73 -25.17
CA VAL A 165 1.29 53.47 -24.14
C VAL A 165 2.27 54.43 -23.47
N THR A 166 1.86 55.67 -23.28
CA THR A 166 2.66 56.70 -22.60
C THR A 166 3.04 56.25 -21.18
N PRO A 167 4.29 56.47 -20.73
CA PRO A 167 4.72 56.06 -19.39
C PRO A 167 3.85 56.69 -18.30
N VAL A 168 3.35 55.84 -17.40
CA VAL A 168 2.69 56.28 -16.17
C VAL A 168 3.74 56.94 -15.27
N THR A 169 3.42 58.10 -14.71
CA THR A 169 4.32 58.83 -13.80
C THR A 169 4.70 57.99 -12.58
N PRO A 170 5.98 58.01 -12.15
CA PRO A 170 6.44 57.24 -11.00
C PRO A 170 5.65 57.57 -9.73
N VAL A 171 5.19 56.54 -9.03
CA VAL A 171 4.60 56.67 -7.70
C VAL A 171 5.71 57.09 -6.73
N THR A 172 5.44 58.12 -5.93
CA THR A 172 6.37 58.64 -4.92
C THR A 172 6.76 57.55 -3.90
N PRO A 173 8.04 57.44 -3.51
CA PRO A 173 8.49 56.47 -2.51
C PRO A 173 7.75 56.63 -1.18
N VAL A 174 7.36 55.50 -0.59
CA VAL A 174 6.83 55.45 0.77
C VAL A 174 7.95 55.82 1.75
N THR A 175 7.66 56.69 2.70
CA THR A 175 8.61 57.14 3.73
C THR A 175 9.12 55.96 4.58
N PRO A 176 10.42 55.89 4.90
CA PRO A 176 10.99 54.84 5.75
C PRO A 176 10.34 54.81 7.13
N VAL A 177 10.08 53.61 7.63
CA VAL A 177 9.63 53.38 9.01
C VAL A 177 10.79 53.71 9.96
N THR A 178 10.49 54.45 11.03
CA THR A 178 11.46 54.85 12.06
C THR A 178 12.09 53.62 12.75
N PRO A 179 13.42 53.61 12.97
CA PRO A 179 14.09 52.52 13.68
C PRO A 179 13.58 52.32 15.10
N VAL A 180 13.41 51.07 15.50
CA VAL A 180 13.11 50.67 16.89
C VAL A 180 14.35 50.98 17.76
N THR A 181 14.11 51.50 18.96
CA THR A 181 15.14 51.85 19.94
C THR A 181 16.01 50.64 20.33
N PRO A 182 17.33 50.81 20.51
CA PRO A 182 18.23 49.73 20.90
C PRO A 182 17.89 49.13 22.27
N VAL A 183 17.94 47.81 22.37
CA VAL A 183 17.85 47.07 23.63
C VAL A 183 19.11 47.34 24.46
N THR A 184 18.94 47.60 25.75
CA THR A 184 20.02 47.85 26.70
C THR A 184 20.97 46.64 26.83
N PRO A 185 22.30 46.84 26.89
CA PRO A 185 23.27 45.75 27.03
C PRO A 185 23.09 44.95 28.32
N VAL A 186 23.15 43.63 28.21
CA VAL A 186 23.21 42.71 29.35
C VAL A 186 24.58 42.83 30.02
N THR A 187 24.60 42.86 31.36
CA THR A 187 25.82 42.94 32.18
C THR A 187 26.78 41.78 31.91
N PRO A 188 28.11 42.01 31.86
CA PRO A 188 29.10 40.97 31.61
C PRO A 188 29.10 39.89 32.70
N VAL A 189 29.12 38.63 32.28
CA VAL A 189 29.34 37.48 33.16
C VAL A 189 30.81 37.43 33.55
N THR A 190 31.08 37.17 34.83
CA THR A 190 32.42 37.04 35.40
C THR A 190 33.25 35.94 34.70
N PRO A 191 34.56 36.15 34.45
CA PRO A 191 35.42 35.15 33.81
C PRO A 191 35.51 33.86 34.62
N VAL A 192 35.33 32.73 33.94
CA VAL A 192 35.56 31.39 34.49
C VAL A 192 37.07 31.18 34.66
N THR A 193 37.45 30.58 35.79
CA THR A 193 38.83 30.22 36.14
C THR A 193 39.51 29.35 35.07
N PRO A 194 40.81 29.56 34.77
CA PRO A 194 41.54 28.76 33.77
C PRO A 194 41.54 27.27 34.12
N VAL A 195 41.18 26.45 33.13
CA VAL A 195 41.24 24.99 33.21
C VAL A 195 42.70 24.55 33.25
N THR A 196 43.02 23.63 34.15
CA THR A 196 44.32 22.97 34.27
C THR A 196 44.76 22.32 32.94
N PRO A 197 46.06 22.31 32.61
CA PRO A 197 46.57 21.71 31.38
C PRO A 197 46.12 20.27 31.22
N VAL A 198 45.58 19.98 30.03
CA VAL A 198 45.17 18.64 29.61
C VAL A 198 46.38 17.72 29.68
N THR A 199 46.24 16.59 30.37
CA THR A 199 47.17 15.46 30.28
C THR A 199 47.39 15.09 28.80
N PRO A 200 48.61 14.70 28.40
CA PRO A 200 48.88 14.24 27.04
C PRO A 200 47.83 13.24 26.60
N VAL A 201 47.29 13.46 25.40
CA VAL A 201 46.37 12.54 24.73
C VAL A 201 47.02 11.16 24.76
N THR A 202 46.39 10.23 25.47
CA THR A 202 46.67 8.80 25.36
C THR A 202 46.70 8.45 23.87
N PRO A 203 47.71 7.72 23.36
CA PRO A 203 47.65 7.15 22.02
C PRO A 203 46.30 6.46 21.81
N ALA A 204 45.79 6.49 20.58
CA ALA A 204 44.55 5.81 20.20
C ALA A 204 44.46 4.44 20.90
N PRO A 205 43.29 4.08 21.48
CA PRO A 205 43.15 2.78 22.11
C PRO A 205 43.62 1.72 21.13
N ASP A 206 44.40 0.78 21.65
CA ASP A 206 44.87 -0.37 20.92
C ASP A 206 43.64 -1.21 20.49
N ASN A 207 43.06 -0.86 19.35
CA ASN A 207 41.90 -1.52 18.77
C ASN A 207 42.23 -2.96 18.32
N SER A 208 43.50 -3.40 18.42
CA SER A 208 43.92 -4.75 18.04
C SER A 208 43.13 -5.82 18.79
N LEU A 209 42.83 -5.61 20.07
CA LEU A 209 42.04 -6.55 20.87
C LEU A 209 40.58 -6.64 20.40
N SER A 210 39.99 -5.52 19.98
CA SER A 210 38.62 -5.47 19.45
C SER A 210 38.53 -6.13 18.07
N ILE A 211 39.52 -5.86 17.21
CA ILE A 211 39.64 -6.47 15.88
C ILE A 211 39.81 -8.00 15.98
N THR A 212 40.71 -8.49 16.84
CA THR A 212 40.94 -9.93 17.01
C THR A 212 39.71 -10.64 17.62
N ARG A 213 39.02 -10.00 18.57
CA ARG A 213 37.74 -10.55 19.09
C ARG A 213 36.66 -10.54 18.03
N GLY A 214 36.55 -9.47 17.25
CA GLY A 214 35.58 -9.33 16.17
C GLY A 214 35.72 -10.40 15.09
N GLU A 215 36.94 -10.72 14.69
CA GLU A 215 37.23 -11.83 13.76
C GLU A 215 36.73 -13.18 14.30
N ALA A 216 37.08 -13.48 15.56
CA ALA A 216 36.65 -14.73 16.21
C ALA A 216 35.12 -14.80 16.36
N LEU A 217 34.48 -13.68 16.68
CA LEU A 217 33.02 -13.56 16.78
C LEU A 217 32.34 -13.74 15.41
N TRP A 218 32.87 -13.13 14.35
CA TRP A 218 32.37 -13.23 12.98
C TRP A 218 32.32 -14.68 12.47
N VAL A 219 33.35 -15.47 12.79
CA VAL A 219 33.42 -16.90 12.47
C VAL A 219 32.51 -17.72 13.39
N SER A 220 32.60 -17.52 14.71
CA SER A 220 31.89 -18.35 15.70
C SER A 220 30.38 -18.18 15.68
N LEU A 221 29.89 -16.98 15.35
CA LEU A 221 28.47 -16.70 15.14
C LEU A 221 28.01 -17.09 13.73
N SER A 222 28.87 -17.75 12.94
CA SER A 222 28.58 -18.22 11.58
C SER A 222 28.20 -17.11 10.59
N CYS A 223 28.55 -15.85 10.86
CA CYS A 223 28.26 -14.72 9.98
C CYS A 223 28.94 -14.86 8.62
N VAL A 224 30.15 -15.45 8.60
CA VAL A 224 30.91 -15.79 7.39
C VAL A 224 30.07 -16.54 6.35
N SER A 225 29.21 -17.46 6.80
CA SER A 225 28.38 -18.26 5.89
C SER A 225 27.35 -17.44 5.10
N CYS A 226 26.95 -16.28 5.63
CA CYS A 226 25.98 -15.39 5.01
C CYS A 226 26.62 -14.16 4.36
N HIS A 227 27.80 -13.74 4.82
CA HIS A 227 28.40 -12.46 4.47
C HIS A 227 29.82 -12.56 3.92
N GLY A 228 30.39 -13.76 3.76
CA GLY A 228 31.77 -13.94 3.34
C GLY A 228 32.78 -13.67 4.47
N ASP A 229 34.02 -14.11 4.27
CA ASP A 229 35.07 -14.06 5.30
C ASP A 229 35.33 -12.63 5.80
N ILE A 230 35.25 -11.65 4.90
CA ILE A 230 35.51 -10.23 5.19
C ILE A 230 34.27 -9.34 5.08
N GLY A 231 33.07 -9.94 5.01
CA GLY A 231 31.83 -9.19 4.81
C GLY A 231 31.55 -8.78 3.36
N ASP A 232 32.30 -9.31 2.39
CA ASP A 232 32.22 -9.01 0.96
C ASP A 232 31.10 -9.77 0.22
N GLY A 233 30.45 -10.72 0.89
CA GLY A 233 29.40 -11.55 0.30
C GLY A 233 29.94 -12.58 -0.70
N ILE A 234 31.25 -12.83 -0.79
CA ILE A 234 31.81 -13.83 -1.72
C ILE A 234 31.91 -15.18 -1.00
N PRO A 235 31.57 -16.32 -1.64
CA PRO A 235 31.17 -16.48 -3.05
C PRO A 235 29.68 -16.24 -3.36
N GLN A 236 28.77 -16.22 -2.38
CA GLN A 236 27.31 -16.16 -2.63
C GLN A 236 26.48 -15.53 -1.48
N GLY A 237 27.08 -14.74 -0.60
CA GLY A 237 26.46 -14.03 0.53
C GLY A 237 26.04 -12.58 0.24
N SER A 238 25.41 -11.91 1.22
CA SER A 238 25.15 -10.45 1.18
C SER A 238 26.39 -9.70 1.61
N THR A 239 26.85 -8.72 0.84
CA THR A 239 27.88 -7.79 1.35
C THR A 239 27.32 -6.91 2.47
N VAL A 240 28.10 -6.75 3.53
CA VAL A 240 27.86 -5.78 4.62
C VAL A 240 28.75 -4.55 4.49
N ILE A 241 29.74 -4.59 3.59
CA ILE A 241 30.72 -3.50 3.36
C ILE A 241 30.05 -2.13 3.20
N PRO A 242 28.99 -1.96 2.37
CA PRO A 242 28.34 -0.66 2.22
C PRO A 242 27.69 -0.12 3.51
N SER A 243 27.36 -1.00 4.45
CA SER A 243 26.74 -0.61 5.71
C SER A 243 27.75 -0.12 6.75
N LEU A 244 29.03 -0.50 6.61
CA LEU A 244 30.08 -0.21 7.59
C LEU A 244 30.42 1.28 7.69
N SER A 245 30.13 2.07 6.65
CA SER A 245 30.31 3.53 6.65
C SER A 245 29.20 4.28 7.39
N ARG A 246 28.10 3.62 7.74
CA ARG A 246 26.95 4.26 8.41
C ARG A 246 27.23 4.48 9.90
N THR A 247 26.72 5.57 10.44
CA THR A 247 26.86 5.94 11.87
C THR A 247 26.08 5.00 12.80
N ASN A 248 24.95 4.46 12.34
CA ASN A 248 24.09 3.57 13.12
C ASN A 248 24.42 2.08 12.96
N VAL A 249 25.48 1.71 12.22
CA VAL A 249 25.74 0.30 11.87
C VAL A 249 25.84 -0.62 13.08
N VAL A 250 26.46 -0.18 14.17
CA VAL A 250 26.58 -0.97 15.41
C VAL A 250 25.21 -1.30 15.98
N GLN A 251 24.31 -0.31 16.09
CA GLN A 251 22.97 -0.53 16.61
C GLN A 251 22.15 -1.44 15.69
N VAL A 252 22.33 -1.31 14.37
CA VAL A 252 21.71 -2.24 13.40
C VAL A 252 22.22 -3.66 13.60
N THR A 253 23.52 -3.85 13.83
CA THR A 253 24.09 -5.17 14.12
C THR A 253 23.50 -5.76 15.39
N VAL A 254 23.39 -4.98 16.48
CA VAL A 254 22.73 -5.42 17.73
C VAL A 254 21.27 -5.86 17.48
N ASP A 255 20.53 -5.07 16.70
CA ASP A 255 19.11 -5.29 16.51
C ASP A 255 18.81 -6.45 15.54
N THR A 256 19.77 -6.86 14.69
CA THR A 256 19.50 -7.75 13.55
C THR A 256 20.46 -8.93 13.39
N MET A 257 21.61 -8.95 14.08
CA MET A 257 22.66 -9.95 13.92
C MET A 257 23.10 -10.57 15.26
N PRO A 258 23.48 -11.87 15.27
CA PRO A 258 23.39 -12.80 14.16
C PRO A 258 21.93 -13.14 13.85
N PHE A 259 21.64 -13.31 12.56
CA PHE A 259 20.27 -13.51 12.10
C PHE A 259 19.67 -14.77 12.74
N GLY A 260 18.52 -14.60 13.38
CA GLY A 260 17.86 -15.69 14.10
C GLY A 260 18.46 -16.03 15.47
N ASN A 261 19.41 -15.25 16.00
CA ASN A 261 19.83 -15.29 17.42
C ASN A 261 20.50 -13.98 17.86
N VAL A 262 19.77 -12.87 17.76
CA VAL A 262 20.31 -11.53 18.07
C VAL A 262 20.88 -11.40 19.49
N ALA A 263 20.32 -12.14 20.45
CA ALA A 263 20.80 -12.16 21.83
C ALA A 263 22.22 -12.75 21.99
N ALA A 264 22.73 -13.48 20.99
CA ALA A 264 24.10 -14.00 21.01
C ALA A 264 25.17 -12.92 20.78
N CYS A 265 24.79 -11.72 20.35
CA CYS A 265 25.70 -10.61 20.12
C CYS A 265 25.14 -9.30 20.69
N ASP A 266 25.61 -8.95 21.88
CA ASP A 266 25.28 -7.68 22.53
C ASP A 266 25.99 -6.49 21.85
N LEU A 267 25.87 -5.30 22.46
CA LEU A 267 26.50 -4.08 21.97
C LEU A 267 28.02 -4.24 21.80
N THR A 268 28.71 -4.79 22.79
CA THR A 268 30.17 -4.96 22.74
C THR A 268 30.59 -5.96 21.68
N CYS A 269 29.86 -7.08 21.55
CA CYS A 269 30.07 -8.03 20.47
C CYS A 269 29.90 -7.35 19.09
N SER A 270 28.86 -6.54 18.93
CA SER A 270 28.57 -5.83 17.68
C SER A 270 29.63 -4.78 17.35
N GLU A 271 30.11 -4.03 18.36
CA GLU A 271 31.21 -3.09 18.24
C GLU A 271 32.50 -3.79 17.78
N ASP A 272 32.84 -4.93 18.38
CA ASP A 272 34.02 -5.73 18.02
C ASP A 272 33.93 -6.26 16.57
N ILE A 273 32.77 -6.81 16.16
CA ILE A 273 32.55 -7.26 14.78
C ILE A 273 32.66 -6.10 13.78
N VAL A 274 32.02 -4.97 14.05
CA VAL A 274 32.09 -3.79 13.17
C VAL A 274 33.51 -3.25 13.10
N ALA A 275 34.25 -3.24 14.21
CA ALA A 275 35.65 -2.83 14.25
C ALA A 275 36.53 -3.75 13.37
N TYR A 276 36.37 -5.07 13.48
CA TYR A 276 37.04 -6.05 12.61
C TYR A 276 36.73 -5.79 11.13
N LEU A 277 35.45 -5.69 10.77
CA LEU A 277 35.02 -5.53 9.37
C LEU A 277 35.50 -4.22 8.77
N ARG A 278 35.46 -3.11 9.52
CA ARG A 278 36.02 -1.82 9.07
C ARG A 278 37.53 -1.91 8.86
N PHE A 279 38.24 -2.61 9.75
CA PHE A 279 39.68 -2.80 9.66
C PHE A 279 40.06 -3.59 8.40
N VAL A 280 39.47 -4.78 8.18
CA VAL A 280 39.82 -5.63 7.03
C VAL A 280 39.45 -5.00 5.68
N ASN A 281 38.44 -4.12 5.66
CA ASN A 281 38.01 -3.39 4.46
C ASN A 281 38.63 -1.99 4.34
N SER A 282 39.55 -1.60 5.22
CA SER A 282 40.20 -0.27 5.23
C SER A 282 39.20 0.91 5.21
N ILE A 283 38.08 0.77 5.94
CA ILE A 283 37.04 1.80 6.03
C ILE A 283 37.35 2.72 7.22
N GLU A 284 37.81 3.92 6.92
CA GLU A 284 37.96 4.97 7.93
C GLU A 284 36.59 5.56 8.30
N VAL A 285 36.32 5.66 9.60
CA VAL A 285 35.11 6.32 10.12
C VAL A 285 35.28 7.83 9.91
N PRO A 286 34.29 8.55 9.34
CA PRO A 286 34.29 10.00 9.43
C PRO A 286 34.36 10.38 10.91
N VAL A 287 35.43 11.06 11.33
CA VAL A 287 35.45 11.72 12.63
C VAL A 287 34.25 12.65 12.63
N ASP A 288 33.30 12.40 13.53
CA ASP A 288 32.15 13.27 13.72
C ASP A 288 32.67 14.62 14.21
N ASN A 289 32.97 15.51 13.27
CA ASN A 289 33.35 16.88 13.53
C ASN A 289 32.11 17.70 13.89
N GLY A 290 31.18 17.16 14.68
CA GLY A 290 29.88 17.80 14.96
C GLY A 290 29.28 18.42 13.71
N GLY A 291 29.49 17.74 12.58
CA GLY A 291 29.14 18.22 11.26
C GLY A 291 27.65 18.00 11.22
N ASP A 292 26.93 19.06 11.57
CA ASP A 292 25.50 19.16 11.62
C ASP A 292 24.90 18.55 10.35
N GLY A 293 24.66 17.24 10.41
CA GLY A 293 23.76 16.53 9.53
C GLY A 293 22.34 16.94 9.92
N THR A 294 22.08 18.24 10.01
CA THR A 294 20.75 18.80 9.89
C THR A 294 20.21 18.29 8.58
N VAL A 295 19.55 17.13 8.64
CA VAL A 295 18.14 17.14 8.28
C VAL A 295 17.61 18.36 8.98
N ASP A 296 17.27 19.37 8.20
CA ASP A 296 16.69 20.60 8.69
C ASP A 296 15.46 20.21 9.52
N ASN A 297 15.67 20.03 10.83
CA ASN A 297 14.64 19.73 11.81
C ASN A 297 13.93 21.03 12.19
N THR A 298 14.07 22.12 11.40
CA THR A 298 13.06 23.15 11.47
C THR A 298 11.72 22.48 11.17
N PRO A 299 10.73 22.61 12.08
CA PRO A 299 9.41 22.07 11.81
C PRO A 299 8.97 22.63 10.45
N VAL A 300 8.62 21.74 9.52
CA VAL A 300 8.01 22.19 8.25
C VAL A 300 6.74 22.95 8.62
N VAL A 301 6.80 24.27 8.48
CA VAL A 301 5.65 25.13 8.78
C VAL A 301 4.70 25.02 7.61
N PHE A 302 3.72 24.14 7.73
CA PHE A 302 2.66 24.02 6.75
C PHE A 302 1.79 25.27 6.74
N THR A 303 1.55 25.82 5.55
CA THR A 303 0.56 26.87 5.34
C THR A 303 -0.86 26.35 5.60
N GLU A 304 -1.82 27.24 5.82
CA GLU A 304 -3.23 26.85 6.01
C GLU A 304 -3.74 25.99 4.85
N LYS A 305 -3.48 26.39 3.59
CA LYS A 305 -3.85 25.63 2.39
C LYS A 305 -3.28 24.21 2.43
N GLN A 306 -2.04 24.06 2.87
CA GLN A 306 -1.36 22.78 2.98
C GLN A 306 -1.98 21.89 4.07
N LEU A 307 -2.29 22.46 5.24
CA LEU A 307 -2.97 21.74 6.32
C LEU A 307 -4.38 21.31 5.94
N LEU A 308 -5.14 22.15 5.23
CA LEU A 308 -6.49 21.81 4.75
C LEU A 308 -6.45 20.68 3.71
N LYS A 309 -5.43 20.67 2.84
CA LYS A 309 -5.21 19.56 1.91
C LYS A 309 -4.87 18.25 2.65
N GLN A 310 -4.02 18.32 3.69
CA GLN A 310 -3.75 17.17 4.55
C GLN A 310 -5.01 16.68 5.27
N LEU A 311 -5.84 17.58 5.79
CA LEU A 311 -7.11 17.24 6.43
C LEU A 311 -8.03 16.49 5.47
N TYR A 312 -8.15 16.97 4.23
CA TYR A 312 -8.95 16.30 3.21
C TYR A 312 -8.46 14.87 2.96
N LYS A 313 -7.16 14.71 2.69
CA LYS A 313 -6.56 13.38 2.49
C LYS A 313 -6.77 12.48 3.70
N ALA A 314 -6.58 12.99 4.91
CA ALA A 314 -6.74 12.23 6.15
C ALA A 314 -8.19 11.76 6.31
N SER A 315 -9.17 12.65 6.13
CA SER A 315 -10.59 12.32 6.19
C SER A 315 -11.00 11.31 5.13
N MET A 316 -10.52 11.46 3.89
CA MET A 316 -10.82 10.55 2.79
C MET A 316 -10.17 9.17 2.98
N ASN A 317 -8.93 9.12 3.47
CA ASN A 317 -8.23 7.86 3.76
C ASN A 317 -8.86 7.12 4.94
N LEU A 318 -9.02 7.80 6.09
CA LEU A 318 -9.48 7.17 7.32
C LEU A 318 -10.98 6.90 7.31
N LEU A 319 -11.78 7.82 6.79
CA LEU A 319 -13.24 7.79 6.93
C LEU A 319 -13.98 7.67 5.61
N SER A 320 -13.33 7.99 4.49
CA SER A 320 -13.96 8.12 3.17
C SER A 320 -15.13 9.11 3.18
N ARG A 321 -14.93 10.26 3.82
CA ARG A 321 -15.86 11.40 3.82
C ARG A 321 -15.13 12.72 3.64
N VAL A 322 -15.83 13.69 3.06
CA VAL A 322 -15.37 15.09 3.01
C VAL A 322 -15.23 15.62 4.45
N PRO A 323 -14.18 16.40 4.79
CA PRO A 323 -13.99 16.89 6.14
C PRO A 323 -15.15 17.76 6.65
N ASP A 324 -15.51 17.57 7.92
CA ASP A 324 -16.51 18.39 8.61
C ASP A 324 -16.02 19.85 8.75
N GLN A 325 -16.93 20.83 8.68
CA GLN A 325 -16.60 22.25 8.85
C GLN A 325 -15.85 22.56 10.15
N ARG A 326 -16.20 21.88 11.25
CA ARG A 326 -15.53 22.05 12.54
C ARG A 326 -14.03 21.74 12.50
N TRP A 327 -13.59 20.82 11.64
CA TRP A 327 -12.17 20.48 11.48
C TRP A 327 -11.44 21.50 10.62
N ILE A 328 -12.11 22.04 9.61
CA ILE A 328 -11.62 23.18 8.83
C ILE A 328 -11.40 24.38 9.78
N ASP A 329 -12.38 24.66 10.64
CA ASP A 329 -12.29 25.74 11.62
C ASP A 329 -11.19 25.47 12.66
N ALA A 330 -10.98 24.22 13.07
CA ALA A 330 -9.88 23.85 13.95
C ALA A 330 -8.51 24.17 13.32
N ILE A 331 -8.31 23.89 12.04
CA ILE A 331 -7.07 24.22 11.33
C ILE A 331 -6.88 25.72 11.21
N LYS A 332 -7.92 26.48 10.86
CA LYS A 332 -7.83 27.95 10.76
C LYS A 332 -7.46 28.60 12.09
N ASN A 333 -7.96 28.07 13.19
CA ASN A 333 -7.76 28.63 14.53
C ASN A 333 -6.48 28.13 15.21
N GLN A 334 -6.06 26.89 14.96
CA GLN A 334 -5.02 26.19 15.73
C GLN A 334 -3.92 25.58 14.86
N GLN A 335 -3.97 25.77 13.54
CA GLN A 335 -3.00 25.26 12.57
C GLN A 335 -2.73 23.76 12.75
N GLN A 336 -1.47 23.36 12.91
CA GLN A 336 -1.08 21.96 13.02
C GLN A 336 -1.67 21.25 14.25
N ALA A 337 -1.92 21.97 15.35
CA ALA A 337 -2.62 21.40 16.51
C ALA A 337 -4.08 21.08 16.17
N GLY A 338 -4.73 21.93 15.36
CA GLY A 338 -6.08 21.69 14.84
C GLY A 338 -6.16 20.46 13.95
N LEU A 339 -5.15 20.22 13.11
CA LEU A 339 -5.04 18.99 12.32
C LEU A 339 -4.94 17.77 13.25
N ARG A 340 -4.09 17.82 14.28
CA ARG A 340 -3.94 16.72 15.24
C ARG A 340 -5.25 16.40 15.95
N THR A 341 -5.93 17.39 16.51
CA THR A 341 -7.23 17.19 17.16
C THR A 341 -8.25 16.58 16.20
N SER A 342 -8.30 17.04 14.96
CA SER A 342 -9.21 16.50 13.94
C SER A 342 -8.91 15.03 13.64
N VAL A 343 -7.64 14.65 13.47
CA VAL A 343 -7.22 13.26 13.24
C VAL A 343 -7.54 12.38 14.45
N ASP A 344 -7.31 12.85 15.67
CA ASP A 344 -7.64 12.10 16.89
C ASP A 344 -9.15 11.82 16.98
N GLU A 345 -10.00 12.76 16.56
CA GLU A 345 -11.45 12.52 16.43
C GLU A 345 -11.77 11.47 15.35
N MET A 346 -11.13 11.56 14.18
CA MET A 346 -11.32 10.59 13.09
C MET A 346 -10.97 9.16 13.54
N LEU A 347 -9.89 8.99 14.29
CA LEU A 347 -9.41 7.70 14.80
C LEU A 347 -10.35 7.05 15.84
N ASN A 348 -11.38 7.76 16.29
CA ASN A 348 -12.44 7.24 17.14
C ASN A 348 -13.77 6.99 16.42
N ASP A 349 -13.88 7.38 15.15
CA ASP A 349 -15.07 7.20 14.32
C ASP A 349 -15.26 5.73 13.91
N SER A 350 -16.50 5.27 13.78
CA SER A 350 -16.81 3.90 13.32
C SER A 350 -16.22 3.57 11.95
N SER A 351 -16.12 4.58 11.07
CA SER A 351 -15.65 4.43 9.69
C SER A 351 -14.15 4.15 9.63
N PHE A 352 -13.37 4.68 10.58
CA PHE A 352 -11.96 4.36 10.72
C PHE A 352 -11.75 2.86 10.96
N TYR A 353 -12.56 2.23 11.81
CA TYR A 353 -12.45 0.79 12.04
C TYR A 353 -12.79 -0.03 10.79
N ALA A 354 -13.67 0.46 9.90
CA ALA A 354 -13.89 -0.19 8.61
C ALA A 354 -12.63 -0.13 7.72
N ARG A 355 -11.95 1.02 7.67
CA ARG A 355 -10.66 1.17 6.97
C ARG A 355 -9.58 0.27 7.58
N LEU A 356 -9.52 0.16 8.91
CA LEU A 356 -8.57 -0.72 9.59
C LEU A 356 -8.77 -2.19 9.20
N ARG A 357 -10.03 -2.66 9.15
CA ARG A 357 -10.35 -4.03 8.68
C ARG A 357 -9.96 -4.22 7.21
N GLU A 358 -10.15 -3.20 6.37
CA GLU A 358 -9.76 -3.24 4.95
C GLU A 358 -8.24 -3.46 4.78
N ILE A 359 -7.41 -2.72 5.53
CA ILE A 359 -5.94 -2.82 5.51
C ILE A 359 -5.47 -4.26 5.79
N TYR A 360 -6.05 -4.93 6.78
CA TYR A 360 -5.63 -6.28 7.18
C TYR A 360 -6.33 -7.42 6.45
N THR A 361 -7.44 -7.15 5.76
CA THR A 361 -8.16 -8.16 4.95
C THR A 361 -7.22 -8.93 4.00
N PRO A 362 -6.37 -8.28 3.16
CA PRO A 362 -5.48 -9.01 2.26
C PRO A 362 -4.39 -9.80 2.98
N LEU A 363 -4.08 -9.49 4.25
CA LEU A 363 -3.05 -10.18 5.05
C LEU A 363 -3.62 -11.37 5.84
N LEU A 364 -4.86 -11.30 6.30
CA LEU A 364 -5.39 -12.28 7.25
C LEU A 364 -6.53 -13.15 6.72
N VAL A 365 -7.26 -12.67 5.72
CA VAL A 365 -8.49 -13.33 5.27
C VAL A 365 -8.26 -14.11 3.97
N SER A 366 -8.75 -15.36 3.94
CA SER A 366 -8.74 -16.19 2.74
C SER A 366 -9.90 -15.81 1.82
N PRO A 367 -9.74 -15.88 0.48
CA PRO A 367 -10.87 -15.78 -0.45
C PRO A 367 -11.93 -16.86 -0.16
N ASP A 368 -13.17 -16.59 -0.56
CA ASP A 368 -14.43 -17.27 -0.21
C ASP A 368 -14.39 -18.81 -0.14
N ARG A 369 -13.89 -19.33 0.98
CA ARG A 369 -13.96 -20.76 1.35
C ARG A 369 -14.82 -20.92 2.59
N ASP A 370 -15.63 -21.97 2.60
CA ASP A 370 -16.39 -22.33 3.78
C ASP A 370 -15.43 -22.79 4.90
N PRO A 371 -15.66 -22.37 6.15
CA PRO A 371 -14.81 -22.78 7.26
C PRO A 371 -14.87 -24.32 7.43
N PRO A 372 -13.72 -25.00 7.56
CA PRO A 372 -13.70 -26.43 7.78
C PRO A 372 -14.35 -26.80 9.11
N ASN A 373 -15.17 -27.86 9.13
CA ASN A 373 -15.83 -28.29 10.36
C ASN A 373 -14.84 -28.70 11.47
N ALA A 374 -13.67 -29.18 11.06
CA ALA A 374 -12.60 -29.57 11.98
C ALA A 374 -12.14 -28.40 12.88
N TYR A 375 -12.33 -27.14 12.47
CA TYR A 375 -12.11 -25.98 13.32
C TYR A 375 -13.12 -25.93 14.48
N ALA A 376 -14.42 -26.08 14.23
CA ALA A 376 -15.43 -26.03 15.30
C ALA A 376 -15.36 -27.22 16.26
N THR A 377 -14.96 -28.40 15.78
CA THR A 377 -14.88 -29.61 16.60
C THR A 377 -13.94 -29.45 17.80
N MET A 378 -12.87 -28.64 17.70
CA MET A 378 -11.97 -28.41 18.84
C MET A 378 -12.63 -27.65 20.00
N PHE A 379 -13.77 -27.01 19.74
CA PHE A 379 -14.61 -26.32 20.72
C PHE A 379 -15.88 -27.09 21.08
N ASN A 380 -15.97 -28.37 20.70
CA ASN A 380 -17.20 -29.17 20.76
C ASN A 380 -18.38 -28.51 20.01
N GLY A 381 -18.07 -27.79 18.92
CA GLY A 381 -19.03 -27.14 18.05
C GLY A 381 -19.19 -27.85 16.71
N ASP A 382 -20.00 -27.24 15.84
CA ASP A 382 -20.29 -27.72 14.50
C ASP A 382 -20.46 -26.53 13.54
N MET A 383 -19.59 -26.41 12.53
CA MET A 383 -19.73 -25.38 11.46
C MET A 383 -20.93 -25.66 10.55
N LYS A 384 -21.50 -26.86 10.59
CA LYS A 384 -22.62 -27.29 9.74
C LYS A 384 -23.98 -27.27 10.43
N TRP A 385 -24.11 -26.61 11.59
CA TRP A 385 -25.39 -26.49 12.29
C TRP A 385 -26.54 -25.91 11.43
N PHE A 386 -26.22 -25.18 10.36
CA PHE A 386 -27.22 -24.70 9.39
C PHE A 386 -27.97 -25.83 8.67
N GLU A 387 -27.44 -27.06 8.65
CA GLU A 387 -28.08 -28.26 8.08
C GLU A 387 -29.29 -28.73 8.90
N GLU A 388 -29.46 -28.23 10.13
CA GLU A 388 -30.68 -28.41 10.94
C GLU A 388 -31.91 -27.70 10.35
N TYR A 389 -31.69 -26.75 9.43
CA TYR A 389 -32.72 -25.95 8.79
C TYR A 389 -32.84 -26.28 7.29
N SER A 390 -33.91 -25.82 6.67
CA SER A 390 -34.14 -25.97 5.22
C SER A 390 -34.41 -24.62 4.52
N GLY A 391 -34.32 -24.62 3.19
CA GLY A 391 -34.63 -23.46 2.34
C GLY A 391 -33.76 -22.23 2.61
N ASP A 392 -34.39 -21.06 2.55
CA ASP A 392 -33.70 -19.76 2.70
C ASP A 392 -33.07 -19.58 4.07
N THR A 393 -33.62 -20.18 5.12
CA THR A 393 -33.08 -20.10 6.49
C THR A 393 -31.73 -20.82 6.58
N SER A 394 -31.61 -22.01 5.99
CA SER A 394 -30.33 -22.75 5.93
C SER A 394 -29.30 -21.98 5.11
N THR A 395 -29.72 -21.41 3.97
CA THR A 395 -28.85 -20.61 3.10
C THR A 395 -28.34 -19.36 3.81
N TYR A 396 -29.23 -18.64 4.51
CA TYR A 396 -28.87 -17.48 5.31
C TYR A 396 -27.87 -17.86 6.41
N ALA A 397 -28.16 -18.89 7.22
CA ALA A 397 -27.27 -19.34 8.29
C ALA A 397 -25.87 -19.75 7.77
N ARG A 398 -25.80 -20.52 6.68
CA ARG A 398 -24.52 -20.87 6.03
C ARG A 398 -23.73 -19.62 5.61
N ASN A 399 -24.40 -18.64 5.00
CA ASN A 399 -23.76 -17.38 4.61
C ASN A 399 -23.24 -16.60 5.83
N GLN A 400 -24.01 -16.53 6.92
CA GLN A 400 -23.59 -15.83 8.14
C GLN A 400 -22.41 -16.51 8.85
N ILE A 401 -22.32 -17.84 8.84
CA ILE A 401 -21.13 -18.55 9.36
C ILE A 401 -19.88 -18.21 8.52
N ARG A 402 -20.03 -18.22 7.19
CA ARG A 402 -18.93 -17.87 6.28
C ARG A 402 -18.47 -16.43 6.47
N LEU A 403 -19.39 -15.49 6.64
CA LEU A 403 -19.06 -14.07 6.87
C LEU A 403 -18.48 -13.84 8.27
N SER A 404 -19.08 -14.44 9.30
CA SER A 404 -18.66 -14.23 10.68
C SER A 404 -17.25 -14.72 10.96
N THR A 405 -16.90 -15.91 10.47
CA THR A 405 -15.55 -16.47 10.59
C THR A 405 -14.52 -15.69 9.78
N LYS A 406 -14.91 -15.03 8.68
CA LYS A 406 -14.02 -14.13 7.93
C LYS A 406 -13.64 -12.87 8.71
N GLN A 407 -14.64 -12.32 9.40
CA GLN A 407 -14.49 -11.07 10.13
C GLN A 407 -13.79 -11.26 11.47
N GLU A 408 -13.82 -12.45 12.08
CA GLU A 408 -13.22 -12.75 13.40
C GLU A 408 -11.83 -12.13 13.63
N PRO A 409 -10.78 -12.42 12.82
CA PRO A 409 -9.45 -11.81 13.05
C PRO A 409 -9.46 -10.29 12.84
N LEU A 410 -10.28 -9.78 11.93
CA LEU A 410 -10.40 -8.34 11.66
C LEU A 410 -11.11 -7.61 12.81
N ARG A 411 -12.08 -8.27 13.44
CA ARG A 411 -12.81 -7.77 14.61
C ARG A 411 -11.95 -7.78 15.87
N LEU A 412 -11.01 -8.72 16.00
CA LEU A 412 -9.99 -8.67 17.04
C LEU A 412 -9.11 -7.42 16.90
N ILE A 413 -8.62 -7.14 15.69
CA ILE A 413 -7.82 -5.93 15.42
C ILE A 413 -8.63 -4.67 15.74
N GLU A 414 -9.87 -4.59 15.27
CA GLU A 414 -10.79 -3.50 15.62
C GLU A 414 -10.96 -3.36 17.13
N TYR A 415 -11.20 -4.47 17.85
CA TYR A 415 -11.39 -4.45 19.30
C TYR A 415 -10.15 -3.94 20.04
N VAL A 416 -8.96 -4.40 19.68
CA VAL A 416 -7.69 -3.95 20.28
C VAL A 416 -7.54 -2.43 20.13
N VAL A 417 -7.70 -1.92 18.90
CA VAL A 417 -7.50 -0.50 18.59
C VAL A 417 -8.61 0.38 19.18
N LYS A 418 -9.87 -0.08 19.13
CA LYS A 418 -11.02 0.66 19.66
C LYS A 418 -10.95 0.87 21.17
N ASN A 419 -10.29 -0.05 21.89
CA ASN A 419 -10.13 0.02 23.33
C ASN A 419 -8.74 0.52 23.77
N ASP A 420 -7.97 1.12 22.85
CA ASP A 420 -6.63 1.68 23.11
C ASP A 420 -5.66 0.68 23.77
N LYS A 421 -5.80 -0.59 23.42
CA LYS A 421 -4.94 -1.67 23.91
C LYS A 421 -3.61 -1.69 23.13
N PRO A 422 -2.52 -2.22 23.72
CA PRO A 422 -1.28 -2.44 23.00
C PRO A 422 -1.55 -3.26 21.75
N PHE A 423 -1.08 -2.79 20.59
CA PHE A 423 -1.36 -3.46 19.32
C PHE A 423 -0.77 -4.87 19.23
N THR A 424 0.23 -5.20 20.05
CA THR A 424 0.74 -6.56 20.22
C THR A 424 -0.33 -7.57 20.66
N GLU A 425 -1.43 -7.11 21.28
CA GLU A 425 -2.57 -7.94 21.69
C GLU A 425 -3.25 -8.65 20.52
N ILE A 426 -3.07 -8.19 19.26
CA ILE A 426 -3.56 -8.92 18.08
C ILE A 426 -2.93 -10.32 17.95
N LEU A 427 -1.74 -10.53 18.54
CA LEU A 427 -1.04 -11.81 18.59
C LEU A 427 -1.28 -12.53 19.92
N THR A 428 -1.25 -11.80 21.03
CA THR A 428 -1.25 -12.39 22.37
C THR A 428 -2.65 -12.63 22.95
N ALA A 429 -3.72 -12.14 22.30
CA ALA A 429 -5.09 -12.35 22.75
C ALA A 429 -5.39 -13.85 22.92
N ASP A 430 -5.80 -14.21 24.13
CA ASP A 430 -6.23 -15.55 24.54
C ASP A 430 -7.77 -15.72 24.47
N TYR A 431 -8.43 -14.81 23.74
CA TYR A 431 -9.87 -14.74 23.56
C TYR A 431 -10.22 -14.58 22.07
N ALA A 432 -11.47 -14.86 21.72
CA ALA A 432 -12.01 -14.66 20.38
C ALA A 432 -13.05 -13.53 20.36
N LEU A 433 -13.19 -12.85 19.21
CA LEU A 433 -14.29 -11.93 18.96
C LEU A 433 -15.34 -12.64 18.12
N LEU A 434 -16.47 -12.98 18.74
CA LEU A 434 -17.52 -13.77 18.12
C LEU A 434 -18.82 -12.98 18.04
N ASN A 435 -19.55 -13.13 16.93
CA ASN A 435 -20.95 -12.74 16.87
C ASN A 435 -21.83 -13.97 17.16
N TYR A 436 -23.15 -13.80 17.14
CA TYR A 436 -24.07 -14.90 17.43
C TYR A 436 -23.81 -16.17 16.59
N TYR A 437 -23.54 -16.00 15.29
CA TYR A 437 -23.39 -17.13 14.35
C TYR A 437 -22.09 -17.90 14.58
N SER A 438 -20.97 -17.20 14.79
CA SER A 438 -19.70 -17.87 15.11
C SER A 438 -19.70 -18.43 16.53
N ALA A 439 -20.30 -17.74 17.51
CA ALA A 439 -20.47 -18.26 18.87
C ALA A 439 -21.32 -19.54 18.88
N ARG A 440 -22.40 -19.61 18.08
CA ARG A 440 -23.17 -20.85 17.91
C ARG A 440 -22.32 -21.96 17.29
N ALA A 441 -21.62 -21.66 16.19
CA ALA A 441 -20.79 -22.64 15.49
C ALA A 441 -19.68 -23.22 16.37
N LEU A 442 -19.10 -22.40 17.26
CA LEU A 442 -18.04 -22.82 18.19
C LEU A 442 -18.58 -23.30 19.55
N ASN A 443 -19.90 -23.46 19.71
CA ASN A 443 -20.54 -23.88 20.97
C ASN A 443 -20.20 -22.98 22.18
N GLN A 444 -20.23 -21.66 21.97
CA GLN A 444 -19.88 -20.63 22.96
C GLN A 444 -21.08 -19.79 23.43
N LEU A 445 -22.32 -20.08 23.02
CA LEU A 445 -23.50 -19.30 23.42
C LEU A 445 -23.79 -19.30 24.93
N ASN A 446 -23.24 -20.26 25.68
CA ASN A 446 -23.35 -20.25 27.15
C ASN A 446 -22.37 -19.26 27.81
N ASN A 447 -21.33 -18.84 27.08
CA ASN A 447 -20.27 -17.95 27.57
C ASN A 447 -20.52 -16.49 27.19
N VAL A 448 -21.50 -16.21 26.33
CA VAL A 448 -21.81 -14.85 25.86
C VAL A 448 -23.29 -14.71 25.51
N GLN A 449 -23.87 -13.54 25.81
CA GLN A 449 -25.26 -13.22 25.48
C GLN A 449 -25.31 -12.17 24.37
N PHE A 450 -26.20 -12.34 23.40
CA PHE A 450 -26.40 -11.42 22.27
C PHE A 450 -27.77 -10.75 22.36
N GLN A 451 -27.89 -9.52 21.86
CA GLN A 451 -29.14 -8.78 21.92
C GLN A 451 -30.08 -9.20 20.78
N THR A 452 -31.33 -9.45 21.13
CA THR A 452 -32.37 -9.73 20.13
C THR A 452 -32.85 -8.44 19.47
N LEU A 453 -32.89 -8.41 18.15
CA LEU A 453 -33.38 -7.29 17.36
C LEU A 453 -34.91 -7.30 17.27
N THR A 454 -35.52 -6.12 17.32
CA THR A 454 -36.95 -5.93 17.10
C THR A 454 -37.36 -6.14 15.65
N ASN A 455 -36.50 -5.77 14.69
CA ASN A 455 -36.70 -5.91 13.25
C ASN A 455 -35.50 -6.65 12.62
N PRO A 456 -35.40 -7.98 12.79
CA PRO A 456 -34.26 -8.73 12.26
C PRO A 456 -34.37 -8.99 10.75
N GLU A 457 -33.22 -9.12 10.08
CA GLU A 457 -33.15 -9.56 8.68
C GLU A 457 -33.78 -10.95 8.48
N ASN A 458 -33.66 -11.81 9.50
CA ASN A 458 -34.23 -13.15 9.51
C ASN A 458 -34.94 -13.41 10.84
N ALA A 459 -36.24 -13.70 10.79
CA ALA A 459 -37.05 -13.92 11.99
C ALA A 459 -36.58 -15.10 12.86
N THR A 460 -35.98 -16.13 12.25
CA THR A 460 -35.43 -17.30 12.97
C THR A 460 -34.15 -16.95 13.73
N PHE A 461 -33.39 -15.99 13.25
CA PHE A 461 -32.12 -15.55 13.84
C PHE A 461 -32.18 -14.05 14.13
N PRO A 462 -32.84 -13.63 15.23
CA PRO A 462 -33.09 -12.23 15.51
C PRO A 462 -31.87 -11.52 16.09
N TYR A 463 -30.68 -11.70 15.54
CA TYR A 463 -29.42 -11.18 16.08
C TYR A 463 -28.69 -10.33 15.04
N SER A 464 -27.95 -9.33 15.52
CA SER A 464 -27.13 -8.49 14.64
C SER A 464 -25.94 -9.27 14.09
N VAL A 465 -25.67 -9.11 12.80
CA VAL A 465 -24.46 -9.64 12.15
C VAL A 465 -23.20 -8.87 12.59
N ASP A 466 -23.36 -7.64 13.10
CA ASP A 466 -22.29 -6.73 13.50
C ASP A 466 -22.00 -6.72 15.01
N GLU A 467 -22.83 -7.38 15.83
CA GLU A 467 -22.59 -7.48 17.27
C GLU A 467 -21.51 -8.53 17.57
N TYR A 468 -20.25 -8.12 17.57
CA TYR A 468 -19.12 -8.94 18.02
C TYR A 468 -18.81 -8.70 19.49
N LYS A 469 -18.60 -9.79 20.22
CA LYS A 469 -18.29 -9.78 21.65
C LYS A 469 -17.04 -10.59 21.93
N ARG A 470 -16.26 -10.13 22.89
CA ARG A 470 -15.14 -10.89 23.45
C ARG A 470 -15.69 -12.13 24.14
N VAL A 471 -15.10 -13.28 23.82
CA VAL A 471 -15.40 -14.57 24.43
C VAL A 471 -14.09 -15.20 24.86
N ASP A 472 -13.92 -15.38 26.16
CA ASP A 472 -12.77 -16.07 26.73
C ASP A 472 -12.97 -17.59 26.61
N ILE A 473 -12.05 -18.29 25.93
CA ILE A 473 -12.18 -19.72 25.64
C ILE A 473 -11.02 -20.48 26.28
N SER A 474 -11.21 -20.97 27.50
CA SER A 474 -10.15 -21.65 28.26
C SER A 474 -9.83 -23.06 27.78
N SER A 475 -10.69 -23.68 26.97
CA SER A 475 -10.52 -25.07 26.50
C SER A 475 -9.47 -25.21 25.41
N VAL A 476 -9.14 -24.12 24.71
CA VAL A 476 -8.21 -24.09 23.59
C VAL A 476 -7.28 -22.89 23.77
N PRO A 477 -5.95 -23.08 23.86
CA PRO A 477 -5.02 -21.96 23.96
C PRO A 477 -4.99 -21.16 22.65
N LEU A 478 -5.63 -20.00 22.64
CA LEU A 478 -5.69 -19.07 21.52
C LEU A 478 -4.48 -18.12 21.53
N ALA A 479 -3.99 -17.77 20.35
CA ALA A 479 -2.92 -16.80 20.12
C ALA A 479 -3.36 -15.82 19.03
N GLY A 480 -4.36 -15.01 19.38
CA GLY A 480 -4.93 -13.94 18.57
C GLY A 480 -5.21 -14.35 17.12
N VAL A 481 -4.73 -13.53 16.18
CA VAL A 481 -4.92 -13.75 14.74
C VAL A 481 -4.26 -15.05 14.25
N LEU A 482 -3.20 -15.54 14.90
CA LEU A 482 -2.48 -16.75 14.49
C LEU A 482 -3.33 -18.02 14.65
N THR A 483 -4.27 -18.03 15.61
CA THR A 483 -5.21 -19.14 15.83
C THR A 483 -6.57 -18.95 15.17
N SER A 484 -6.75 -17.85 14.44
CA SER A 484 -7.98 -17.63 13.69
C SER A 484 -8.11 -18.63 12.56
N ASN A 485 -9.35 -19.07 12.31
CA ASN A 485 -9.65 -19.99 11.21
C ASN A 485 -9.17 -19.44 9.85
N GLN A 486 -9.30 -18.13 9.62
CA GLN A 486 -8.92 -17.52 8.35
C GLN A 486 -7.42 -17.48 8.12
N PHE A 487 -6.62 -17.14 9.13
CA PHE A 487 -5.16 -17.17 9.02
C PHE A 487 -4.68 -18.58 8.66
N MET A 488 -5.21 -19.59 9.34
CA MET A 488 -4.85 -20.99 9.11
C MET A 488 -5.27 -21.52 7.72
N GLN A 489 -6.39 -21.03 7.18
CA GLN A 489 -6.87 -21.38 5.83
C GLN A 489 -6.10 -20.64 4.73
N LYS A 490 -5.80 -19.36 4.95
CA LYS A 490 -5.05 -18.53 4.01
C LYS A 490 -3.62 -19.04 3.85
N TYR A 491 -3.03 -19.50 4.95
CA TYR A 491 -1.68 -20.06 5.02
C TYR A 491 -1.73 -21.54 5.38
N PRO A 492 -2.07 -22.42 4.41
CA PRO A 492 -2.20 -23.85 4.65
C PRO A 492 -0.85 -24.50 4.95
N THR A 493 -0.92 -25.68 5.56
CA THR A 493 0.24 -26.54 5.80
C THR A 493 0.09 -27.86 5.06
N THR A 494 1.21 -28.52 4.77
CA THR A 494 1.25 -29.86 4.16
C THR A 494 2.20 -30.76 4.95
N SER A 495 2.21 -32.06 4.64
CA SER A 495 3.12 -33.02 5.30
C SER A 495 4.59 -32.81 4.89
N THR A 496 4.83 -32.11 3.78
CA THR A 496 6.19 -31.79 3.30
C THR A 496 6.63 -30.41 3.78
N ASN A 497 5.71 -29.44 3.85
CA ASN A 497 6.00 -28.09 4.31
C ASN A 497 6.05 -27.99 5.85
N VAL A 498 5.30 -28.80 6.58
CA VAL A 498 5.39 -28.94 8.05
C VAL A 498 5.25 -27.60 8.79
N ASN A 499 4.33 -26.73 8.33
CA ASN A 499 4.05 -25.35 8.76
C ASN A 499 5.03 -24.26 8.32
N ARG A 500 6.05 -24.56 7.52
CA ARG A 500 7.03 -23.56 7.06
C ARG A 500 6.39 -22.42 6.27
N HIS A 501 5.29 -22.67 5.58
CA HIS A 501 4.53 -21.64 4.90
C HIS A 501 3.84 -20.67 5.88
N ARG A 502 3.32 -21.17 7.00
CA ARG A 502 2.79 -20.32 8.08
C ARG A 502 3.91 -19.51 8.72
N ALA A 503 5.03 -20.15 9.05
CA ALA A 503 6.19 -19.49 9.61
C ALA A 503 6.73 -18.37 8.71
N TYR A 504 6.84 -18.61 7.40
CA TYR A 504 7.21 -17.58 6.43
C TYR A 504 6.28 -16.38 6.49
N ASN A 505 4.95 -16.59 6.51
CA ASN A 505 4.01 -15.48 6.58
C ASN A 505 4.01 -14.79 7.95
N VAL A 506 4.33 -15.51 9.05
CA VAL A 506 4.56 -14.89 10.35
C VAL A 506 5.72 -13.91 10.28
N TYR A 507 6.86 -14.31 9.72
CA TYR A 507 8.01 -13.43 9.54
C TYR A 507 7.70 -12.23 8.64
N LYS A 508 7.03 -12.49 7.52
CA LYS A 508 6.72 -11.46 6.53
C LYS A 508 5.71 -10.43 7.03
N ILE A 509 4.69 -10.85 7.77
CA ILE A 509 3.60 -9.97 8.20
C ILE A 509 3.94 -9.29 9.53
N PHE A 510 4.56 -10.02 10.46
CA PHE A 510 4.68 -9.58 11.86
C PHE A 510 6.12 -9.34 12.34
N LEU A 511 7.16 -9.68 11.57
CA LEU A 511 8.56 -9.54 12.02
C LEU A 511 9.48 -8.93 10.96
N ASP A 512 8.93 -8.14 10.04
CA ASP A 512 9.68 -7.37 9.03
C ASP A 512 10.78 -8.18 8.32
N THR A 513 10.48 -9.44 8.02
CA THR A 513 11.48 -10.37 7.47
C THR A 513 10.87 -11.12 6.30
N ASP A 514 11.30 -10.79 5.07
CA ASP A 514 11.06 -11.64 3.91
C ASP A 514 12.19 -12.67 3.79
N ILE A 515 11.89 -13.91 4.16
CA ILE A 515 12.85 -15.01 4.14
C ILE A 515 13.40 -15.26 2.72
N PHE A 516 12.62 -14.96 1.66
CA PHE A 516 13.09 -15.11 0.29
C PHE A 516 13.99 -13.97 -0.19
N GLU A 517 14.07 -12.87 0.55
CA GLU A 517 14.97 -11.75 0.28
C GLU A 517 16.27 -11.83 1.10
N ILE A 518 16.37 -12.75 2.06
CA ILE A 518 17.62 -13.03 2.78
C ILE A 518 18.66 -13.48 1.75
N SER A 519 19.75 -12.73 1.62
CA SER A 519 20.81 -13.03 0.67
C SER A 519 21.63 -14.26 1.10
N GLY A 520 22.13 -15.01 0.13
CA GLY A 520 22.82 -16.29 0.35
C GLY A 520 22.69 -17.21 -0.87
N SER A 521 23.60 -18.19 -1.01
CA SER A 521 23.49 -19.30 -1.97
C SER A 521 22.11 -19.91 -1.90
N ARG A 522 21.37 -19.91 -3.00
CA ARG A 522 20.18 -20.75 -3.11
C ARG A 522 20.62 -22.17 -3.42
N VAL A 523 19.93 -23.13 -2.82
CA VAL A 523 20.23 -24.55 -2.94
C VAL A 523 20.29 -24.98 -4.41
N THR A 524 21.32 -25.74 -4.76
CA THR A 524 21.47 -26.45 -6.03
C THR A 524 20.90 -27.86 -5.92
N THR A 525 20.82 -28.60 -7.04
CA THR A 525 20.39 -30.01 -7.01
C THR A 525 21.32 -30.88 -6.18
N ASP A 526 22.61 -30.54 -6.11
CA ASP A 526 23.60 -31.29 -5.34
C ASP A 526 23.39 -31.12 -3.82
N ASP A 527 22.84 -29.97 -3.40
CA ASP A 527 22.54 -29.68 -2.00
C ASP A 527 21.42 -30.57 -1.41
N LEU A 528 20.66 -31.25 -2.26
CA LEU A 528 19.57 -32.15 -1.86
C LEU A 528 20.03 -33.61 -1.66
N ASN A 529 21.28 -33.93 -2.02
CA ASN A 529 21.83 -35.30 -1.96
C ASN A 529 22.32 -35.73 -0.56
N VAL A 530 21.99 -34.94 0.48
CA VAL A 530 22.33 -35.24 1.88
C VAL A 530 21.06 -35.70 2.61
N SER A 531 21.19 -36.68 3.50
CA SER A 531 20.08 -37.10 4.37
C SER A 531 19.61 -35.90 5.20
N ASN A 532 18.32 -35.57 5.13
CA ASN A 532 17.70 -34.44 5.82
C ASN A 532 18.46 -33.11 5.58
N PRO A 533 18.45 -32.60 4.35
CA PRO A 533 19.28 -31.46 3.96
C PRO A 533 18.94 -30.20 4.77
N THR A 534 17.70 -30.04 5.22
CA THR A 534 17.27 -28.89 6.04
C THR A 534 17.94 -28.81 7.40
N LEU A 535 18.44 -29.93 7.94
CA LEU A 535 19.18 -29.96 9.21
C LEU A 535 20.69 -30.18 9.04
N ASN A 536 21.11 -30.79 7.94
CA ASN A 536 22.48 -31.31 7.80
C ASN A 536 23.29 -30.63 6.69
N ASN A 537 22.66 -29.86 5.80
CA ASN A 537 23.37 -29.14 4.75
C ASN A 537 23.50 -27.64 5.11
N PRO A 538 24.72 -27.10 5.27
CA PRO A 538 24.97 -25.67 5.51
C PRO A 538 24.22 -24.72 4.56
N SER A 539 24.08 -25.08 3.29
CA SER A 539 23.33 -24.32 2.27
C SER A 539 21.84 -24.17 2.61
N CYS A 540 21.29 -25.09 3.41
CA CYS A 540 19.90 -25.09 3.85
C CYS A 540 19.74 -24.60 5.30
N THR A 541 20.66 -24.97 6.20
CA THR A 541 20.51 -24.76 7.63
C THR A 541 20.43 -23.29 8.01
N GLY A 542 21.06 -22.37 7.25
CA GLY A 542 20.97 -20.93 7.55
C GLY A 542 19.53 -20.40 7.58
N CYS A 543 18.73 -20.72 6.56
CA CYS A 543 17.32 -20.33 6.52
C CYS A 543 16.47 -21.17 7.50
N HIS A 544 16.78 -22.46 7.62
CA HIS A 544 16.01 -23.37 8.46
C HIS A 544 16.22 -23.13 9.96
N ASN A 545 17.38 -22.64 10.39
CA ASN A 545 17.65 -22.19 11.76
C ASN A 545 16.69 -21.09 12.23
N VAL A 546 16.12 -20.34 11.30
CA VAL A 546 15.15 -19.27 11.58
C VAL A 546 13.72 -19.73 11.33
N LEU A 547 13.48 -20.40 10.21
CA LEU A 547 12.14 -20.79 9.78
C LEU A 547 11.57 -21.95 10.60
N ASP A 548 12.38 -22.98 10.88
CA ASP A 548 11.90 -24.22 11.50
C ASP A 548 11.43 -24.04 12.95
N PRO A 549 12.10 -23.24 13.80
CA PRO A 549 11.61 -23.00 15.17
C PRO A 549 10.21 -22.36 15.23
N VAL A 550 9.93 -21.38 14.37
CA VAL A 550 8.59 -20.78 14.27
C VAL A 550 7.60 -21.81 13.70
N SER A 551 8.01 -22.57 12.69
CA SER A 551 7.21 -23.63 12.08
C SER A 551 6.79 -24.71 13.07
N SER A 552 7.72 -25.14 13.92
CA SER A 552 7.50 -26.14 14.97
C SER A 552 6.59 -25.64 16.11
N SER A 553 6.43 -24.33 16.26
CA SER A 553 5.43 -23.76 17.19
C SER A 553 3.99 -24.02 16.73
N PHE A 554 3.76 -24.20 15.43
CA PHE A 554 2.44 -24.58 14.88
C PHE A 554 2.14 -26.09 14.99
N ARG A 555 2.93 -26.87 15.73
CA ARG A 555 2.82 -28.36 15.76
C ARG A 555 1.46 -28.92 16.16
N HIS A 556 0.70 -28.18 16.97
CA HIS A 556 -0.64 -28.63 17.35
C HIS A 556 -1.68 -28.32 16.27
N TRP A 557 -1.36 -27.53 15.23
CA TRP A 557 -2.30 -27.03 14.24
C TRP A 557 -2.07 -27.65 12.87
N GLN A 558 -3.03 -28.45 12.40
CA GLN A 558 -2.84 -29.33 11.23
C GLN A 558 -3.52 -28.80 9.96
N ARG A 559 -3.56 -29.64 8.92
CA ARG A 559 -4.07 -29.30 7.58
C ARG A 559 -5.54 -28.87 7.57
N GLY A 560 -6.39 -29.46 8.40
CA GLY A 560 -7.81 -29.12 8.51
C GLY A 560 -8.08 -27.94 9.44
N THR A 561 -7.05 -27.18 9.81
CA THR A 561 -7.07 -26.10 10.82
C THR A 561 -7.37 -26.57 12.24
N GLU A 562 -7.50 -27.88 12.46
CA GLU A 562 -7.79 -28.42 13.79
C GLU A 562 -6.57 -28.36 14.71
N ARG A 563 -6.83 -28.11 15.99
CA ARG A 563 -5.84 -28.29 17.05
C ARG A 563 -5.86 -29.73 17.54
N ARG A 564 -4.76 -30.46 17.39
CA ARG A 564 -4.55 -31.80 17.96
C ARG A 564 -3.73 -31.72 19.24
N ALA A 565 -4.44 -31.77 20.37
CA ALA A 565 -3.82 -31.71 21.70
C ALA A 565 -2.92 -32.91 22.01
N ASP A 566 -3.12 -34.04 21.34
CA ASP A 566 -2.37 -35.28 21.55
C ASP A 566 -1.02 -35.31 20.80
N TYR A 567 -0.76 -34.34 19.91
CA TYR A 567 0.52 -34.16 19.22
C TYR A 567 1.58 -33.56 20.14
N THR A 568 1.96 -34.32 21.16
CA THR A 568 3.11 -34.04 22.02
C THR A 568 4.42 -34.10 21.22
N ARG A 569 5.52 -33.57 21.80
CA ARG A 569 6.87 -33.65 21.23
C ARG A 569 7.23 -35.07 20.77
N ALA A 570 6.83 -36.10 21.53
CA ALA A 570 7.12 -37.50 21.23
C ALA A 570 6.36 -38.06 20.01
N ARG A 571 5.23 -37.45 19.62
CA ARG A 571 4.40 -37.89 18.48
C ARG A 571 4.60 -37.02 17.23
N TRP A 572 5.09 -35.80 17.38
CA TRP A 572 5.51 -34.97 16.26
C TRP A 572 6.91 -35.43 15.80
N ASN A 573 7.01 -35.99 14.60
CA ASN A 573 8.28 -36.49 14.06
C ASN A 573 9.28 -35.33 13.89
N GLN A 574 10.23 -35.19 14.82
CA GLN A 574 11.28 -34.17 14.82
C GLN A 574 12.46 -34.50 13.91
N ASN A 575 12.49 -35.68 13.28
CA ASN A 575 13.66 -36.17 12.53
C ASN A 575 13.93 -35.38 11.22
N GLY A 576 13.25 -34.26 11.00
CA GLY A 576 13.28 -33.41 9.79
C GLY A 576 13.03 -31.92 10.02
N ILE A 577 12.98 -31.45 11.29
CA ILE A 577 12.66 -30.06 11.62
C ILE A 577 13.23 -29.67 13.00
N LEU A 578 13.70 -28.44 13.15
CA LEU A 578 14.22 -27.93 14.43
C LEU A 578 13.14 -27.81 15.50
N VAL A 579 13.57 -27.78 16.77
CA VAL A 579 12.69 -27.59 17.92
C VAL A 579 12.02 -26.20 17.89
N PRO A 580 10.82 -26.05 18.47
CA PRO A 580 10.14 -24.76 18.53
C PRO A 580 10.97 -23.69 19.23
N GLY A 581 10.87 -22.45 18.76
CA GLY A 581 11.65 -21.33 19.26
C GLY A 581 11.49 -20.06 18.41
N LEU A 582 12.16 -18.99 18.83
CA LEU A 582 12.28 -17.73 18.09
C LEU A 582 13.63 -17.09 18.46
N ASN A 583 14.34 -16.51 17.50
CA ASN A 583 15.61 -15.80 17.73
C ASN A 583 16.62 -16.58 18.59
N GLY A 584 16.79 -17.89 18.33
CA GLY A 584 17.76 -18.74 19.01
C GLY A 584 17.31 -19.19 20.40
N GLN A 585 16.26 -18.56 20.95
CA GLN A 585 15.61 -19.01 22.16
C GLN A 585 14.78 -20.27 21.86
N VAL A 586 15.15 -21.36 22.53
CA VAL A 586 14.43 -22.62 22.46
C VAL A 586 13.22 -22.54 23.39
N MET A 587 12.05 -22.90 22.88
CA MET A 587 10.82 -23.00 23.66
C MET A 587 10.98 -24.04 24.78
N PRO A 588 10.47 -23.78 26.01
CA PRO A 588 10.51 -24.76 27.08
C PRO A 588 9.87 -26.10 26.71
N ASP A 589 10.51 -27.21 27.10
CA ASP A 589 10.09 -28.57 26.70
C ASP A 589 8.65 -28.95 27.10
N ASN A 590 8.15 -28.37 28.20
CA ASN A 590 6.83 -28.65 28.75
C ASN A 590 5.76 -27.62 28.34
N GLU A 591 6.03 -26.74 27.38
CA GLU A 591 5.10 -25.68 26.96
C GLU A 591 3.80 -26.25 26.37
N PRO A 592 2.63 -26.11 27.06
CA PRO A 592 1.35 -26.67 26.61
C PRO A 592 0.69 -25.85 25.48
N ALA A 593 1.08 -24.58 25.32
CA ALA A 593 0.52 -23.63 24.38
C ALA A 593 1.61 -22.96 23.50
N PRO A 594 2.21 -23.71 22.56
CA PRO A 594 3.36 -23.26 21.78
C PRO A 594 3.15 -21.98 20.98
N LEU A 595 1.95 -21.78 20.44
CA LEU A 595 1.62 -20.54 19.72
C LEU A 595 1.40 -19.35 20.66
N GLN A 596 0.91 -19.56 21.88
CA GLN A 596 0.83 -18.48 22.87
C GLN A 596 2.23 -18.05 23.31
N TRP A 597 3.12 -19.02 23.56
CA TRP A 597 4.53 -18.72 23.82
C TRP A 597 5.14 -17.94 22.66
N LEU A 598 5.01 -18.42 21.42
CA LEU A 598 5.55 -17.73 20.25
C LEU A 598 4.98 -16.31 20.11
N ALA A 599 3.66 -16.13 20.29
CA ALA A 599 3.03 -14.82 20.22
C ALA A 599 3.58 -13.84 21.27
N ASN A 600 3.86 -14.31 22.48
CA ASN A 600 4.46 -13.49 23.53
C ASN A 600 5.90 -13.08 23.19
N GLU A 601 6.71 -14.02 22.68
CA GLU A 601 8.08 -13.70 22.24
C GLU A 601 8.07 -12.71 21.05
N MET A 602 7.16 -12.89 20.09
CA MET A 602 6.98 -11.96 18.97
C MET A 602 6.53 -10.57 19.43
N ALA A 603 5.67 -10.49 20.45
CA ALA A 603 5.21 -9.21 21.00
C ALA A 603 6.34 -8.39 21.64
N MET A 604 7.41 -9.06 22.10
CA MET A 604 8.62 -8.42 22.66
C MET A 604 9.67 -8.12 21.58
N ASP A 605 9.53 -8.68 20.38
CA ASP A 605 10.47 -8.48 19.28
C ASP A 605 10.28 -7.09 18.64
N LYS A 606 11.35 -6.28 18.58
CA LYS A 606 11.32 -4.93 17.99
C LYS A 606 10.85 -4.94 16.52
N ARG A 607 11.07 -6.03 15.78
CA ARG A 607 10.63 -6.15 14.38
C ARG A 607 9.11 -6.16 14.25
N PHE A 608 8.36 -6.49 15.30
CA PHE A 608 6.90 -6.33 15.31
C PHE A 608 6.49 -4.87 15.08
N SER A 609 7.14 -3.95 15.77
CA SER A 609 6.90 -2.51 15.60
C SER A 609 7.27 -2.06 14.21
N VAL A 610 8.42 -2.48 13.68
CA VAL A 610 8.86 -2.12 12.32
C VAL A 610 7.90 -2.65 11.25
N ALA A 611 7.46 -3.91 11.36
CA ALA A 611 6.50 -4.52 10.45
C ALA A 611 5.15 -3.78 10.46
N THR A 612 4.71 -3.38 11.65
CA THR A 612 3.48 -2.60 11.85
C THR A 612 3.61 -1.22 11.19
N VAL A 613 4.70 -0.50 11.47
CA VAL A 613 4.98 0.81 10.87
C VAL A 613 5.02 0.71 9.34
N LYS A 614 5.72 -0.28 8.77
CA LYS A 614 5.80 -0.48 7.31
C LYS A 614 4.44 -0.75 6.66
N THR A 615 3.61 -1.55 7.33
CA THR A 615 2.24 -1.82 6.88
C THR A 615 1.44 -0.52 6.81
N PHE A 616 1.44 0.28 7.87
CA PHE A 616 0.69 1.54 7.90
C PHE A 616 1.33 2.66 7.08
N PHE A 617 2.66 2.68 6.94
CA PHE A 617 3.37 3.65 6.11
C PHE A 617 2.81 3.65 4.69
N THR A 618 2.73 2.46 4.08
CA THR A 618 2.21 2.31 2.71
C THR A 618 0.73 2.66 2.63
N GLU A 619 -0.08 2.17 3.58
CA GLU A 619 -1.54 2.30 3.53
C GLU A 619 -2.05 3.72 3.89
N ILE A 620 -1.29 4.47 4.68
CA ILE A 620 -1.62 5.84 5.09
C ILE A 620 -0.99 6.86 4.15
N THR A 621 0.31 6.75 3.83
CA THR A 621 1.02 7.75 3.02
C THR A 621 0.89 7.51 1.51
N GLY A 622 0.66 6.25 1.10
CA GLY A 622 0.66 5.84 -0.31
C GLY A 622 2.04 5.69 -0.93
N TYR A 623 3.12 5.94 -0.18
CA TYR A 623 4.49 5.71 -0.65
C TYR A 623 4.87 4.24 -0.56
N SER A 624 5.49 3.74 -1.62
CA SER A 624 6.10 2.41 -1.62
C SER A 624 7.31 2.36 -0.67
N LEU A 625 7.48 1.20 -0.04
CA LEU A 625 8.71 0.87 0.68
C LEU A 625 9.85 0.71 -0.33
N LEU A 626 10.94 1.45 -0.11
CA LEU A 626 12.13 1.38 -0.96
C LEU A 626 12.88 0.08 -0.69
N ILE A 627 13.31 -0.58 -1.78
CA ILE A 627 14.13 -1.78 -1.72
C ILE A 627 15.56 -1.37 -1.35
N LYS A 628 16.27 -2.23 -0.59
CA LYS A 628 17.68 -2.00 -0.26
C LYS A 628 18.49 -1.78 -1.56
N PRO A 629 19.16 -0.63 -1.70
CA PRO A 629 20.02 -0.37 -2.85
C PRO A 629 21.15 -1.40 -2.94
N ASN A 630 21.51 -1.79 -4.16
CA ASN A 630 22.65 -2.67 -4.43
C ASN A 630 23.95 -1.87 -4.51
N ASP A 631 25.08 -2.56 -4.73
CA ASP A 631 26.41 -1.94 -4.75
C ASP A 631 26.64 -0.99 -5.95
N THR A 632 25.72 -0.97 -6.92
CA THR A 632 25.78 -0.08 -8.09
C THR A 632 24.83 1.11 -8.00
N ALA A 633 24.09 1.24 -6.90
CA ALA A 633 23.10 2.29 -6.72
C ALA A 633 23.73 3.69 -6.59
N SER A 634 23.00 4.71 -7.03
CA SER A 634 23.46 6.10 -6.91
C SER A 634 23.47 6.54 -5.44
N ALA A 635 24.30 7.53 -5.11
CA ALA A 635 24.31 8.15 -3.78
C ALA A 635 22.93 8.72 -3.39
N LEU A 636 22.16 9.20 -4.37
CA LEU A 636 20.80 9.71 -4.14
C LEU A 636 19.85 8.57 -3.72
N ASP A 637 19.92 7.41 -4.37
CA ASP A 637 19.08 6.25 -4.03
C ASP A 637 19.40 5.70 -2.65
N ILE A 638 20.69 5.67 -2.30
CA ILE A 638 21.16 5.32 -0.96
C ILE A 638 20.60 6.30 0.08
N ASN A 639 20.74 7.61 -0.16
CA ASN A 639 20.25 8.63 0.76
C ASN A 639 18.72 8.58 0.94
N ARG A 640 17.96 8.35 -0.14
CA ARG A 640 16.49 8.21 -0.09
C ARG A 640 16.07 6.97 0.71
N TYR A 641 16.72 5.83 0.45
CA TYR A 641 16.48 4.61 1.22
C TYR A 641 16.79 4.84 2.70
N ASP A 642 17.94 5.43 3.02
CA ASP A 642 18.38 5.65 4.39
C ASP A 642 17.46 6.63 5.14
N TYR A 643 17.00 7.70 4.48
CA TYR A 643 16.01 8.61 5.04
C TYR A 643 14.71 7.89 5.39
N GLN A 644 14.15 7.10 4.47
CA GLN A 644 12.91 6.36 4.71
C GLN A 644 13.08 5.31 5.82
N GLN A 645 14.19 4.55 5.82
CA GLN A 645 14.43 3.56 6.86
C GLN A 645 14.65 4.18 8.24
N ASN A 646 15.35 5.32 8.31
CA ASN A 646 15.54 6.05 9.57
C ASN A 646 14.19 6.54 10.11
N PHE A 647 13.35 7.14 9.25
CA PHE A 647 12.00 7.55 9.63
C PHE A 647 11.16 6.37 10.18
N ILE A 648 11.13 5.25 9.46
CA ILE A 648 10.38 4.04 9.88
C ILE A 648 10.87 3.52 11.23
N ARG A 649 12.19 3.49 11.45
CA ARG A 649 12.78 2.96 12.70
C ARG A 649 12.53 3.89 13.88
N THR A 650 12.72 5.19 13.72
CA THR A 650 12.39 6.18 14.75
C THR A 650 10.93 6.08 15.15
N LEU A 651 10.03 6.02 14.16
CA LEU A 651 8.60 5.88 14.43
C LEU A 651 8.23 4.55 15.09
N ALA A 652 8.97 3.47 14.79
CA ALA A 652 8.80 2.18 15.47
C ALA A 652 9.23 2.24 16.94
N ASP A 653 10.31 2.96 17.25
CA ASP A 653 10.75 3.20 18.64
C ASP A 653 9.74 4.08 19.39
N ASP A 654 9.22 5.15 18.77
CA ASP A 654 8.16 5.98 19.33
C ASP A 654 6.87 5.19 19.57
N PHE A 655 6.52 4.27 18.66
CA PHE A 655 5.38 3.38 18.81
C PHE A 655 5.52 2.45 20.02
N ILE A 656 6.72 1.90 20.27
CA ILE A 656 7.03 1.14 21.49
C ILE A 656 6.91 2.04 22.73
N GLY A 657 7.51 3.23 22.69
CA GLY A 657 7.46 4.22 23.77
C GLY A 657 6.04 4.68 24.12
N ASN A 658 5.13 4.63 23.16
CA ASN A 658 3.70 4.92 23.32
C ASN A 658 2.86 3.64 23.52
N ALA A 659 3.42 2.62 24.16
CA ALA A 659 2.76 1.38 24.56
C ALA A 659 2.05 0.66 23.40
N TYR A 660 2.64 0.70 22.20
CA TYR A 660 2.09 0.10 20.98
C TYR A 660 0.70 0.66 20.62
N ASN A 661 0.42 1.94 20.89
CA ASN A 661 -0.85 2.57 20.53
C ASN A 661 -0.93 2.85 19.02
N LEU A 662 -1.82 2.13 18.31
CA LEU A 662 -1.93 2.25 16.86
C LEU A 662 -2.48 3.61 16.40
N LYS A 663 -3.39 4.21 17.17
CA LYS A 663 -3.93 5.54 16.85
C LYS A 663 -2.81 6.59 16.86
N PHE A 664 -1.90 6.51 17.84
CA PHE A 664 -0.70 7.34 17.87
C PHE A 664 0.14 7.18 16.59
N LEU A 665 0.46 5.94 16.20
CA LEU A 665 1.23 5.66 14.99
C LEU A 665 0.62 6.30 13.74
N ILE A 666 -0.70 6.13 13.55
CA ILE A 666 -1.39 6.67 12.37
C ILE A 666 -1.41 8.20 12.39
N ALA A 667 -1.62 8.81 13.56
CA ALA A 667 -1.58 10.26 13.70
C ALA A 667 -0.19 10.85 13.36
N GLU A 668 0.90 10.18 13.77
CA GLU A 668 2.26 10.61 13.41
C GLU A 668 2.58 10.42 11.93
N LEU A 669 2.08 9.34 11.30
CA LEU A 669 2.20 9.17 9.84
C LEU A 669 1.49 10.30 9.08
N ILE A 670 0.28 10.69 9.49
CA ILE A 670 -0.47 11.78 8.85
C ILE A 670 0.21 13.13 9.02
N LYS A 671 0.90 13.35 10.15
CA LYS A 671 1.67 14.59 10.40
C LYS A 671 2.99 14.65 9.65
N SER A 672 3.47 13.54 9.09
CA SER A 672 4.79 13.44 8.47
C SER A 672 4.83 14.07 7.07
N ASP A 673 6.02 14.44 6.63
CA ASP A 673 6.24 14.99 5.28
C ASP A 673 5.89 13.98 4.17
N PHE A 674 5.95 12.67 4.47
CA PHE A 674 5.52 11.60 3.57
C PHE A 674 4.01 11.63 3.30
N PHE A 675 3.20 12.21 4.20
CA PHE A 675 1.77 12.37 3.92
C PHE A 675 1.47 13.65 3.13
N TYR A 676 2.38 14.63 3.24
CA TYR A 676 2.21 15.96 2.70
C TYR A 676 2.60 16.08 1.21
N GLY A 677 3.84 15.74 0.83
CA GLY A 677 4.39 15.75 -0.53
C GLY A 677 3.99 16.95 -1.42
N SER A 678 4.71 18.08 -1.34
CA SER A 678 4.38 19.34 -2.04
C SER A 678 4.83 19.48 -3.49
N ASP A 679 5.79 18.68 -3.95
CA ASP A 679 6.56 19.00 -5.17
C ASP A 679 6.18 18.13 -6.37
N PHE A 680 5.02 17.48 -6.31
CA PHE A 680 4.35 16.89 -7.46
C PHE A 680 2.88 17.30 -7.42
N ASN A 681 2.31 17.57 -8.59
CA ASN A 681 0.87 17.42 -8.82
C ASN A 681 0.49 15.94 -8.60
N GLY A 682 0.52 15.49 -7.36
CA GLY A 682 0.43 14.09 -6.94
C GLY A 682 0.62 14.03 -5.44
N GLY A 683 -0.46 14.23 -4.72
CA GLY A 683 -0.46 14.27 -3.27
C GLY A 683 -1.20 13.05 -2.75
N SER A 684 -0.43 12.04 -2.35
CA SER A 684 -0.67 10.59 -2.43
C SER A 684 -0.21 10.08 -3.81
N SER A 685 0.50 8.96 -3.82
CA SER A 685 1.24 8.46 -4.99
C SER A 685 0.61 7.20 -5.58
N GLN A 686 -0.68 6.98 -5.31
CA GLN A 686 -1.33 5.72 -5.60
C GLN A 686 -2.77 5.91 -6.07
N LEU A 687 -3.15 5.05 -7.01
CA LEU A 687 -4.54 4.92 -7.38
C LEU A 687 -5.36 4.42 -6.19
N LEU A 688 -6.59 4.92 -6.07
CA LEU A 688 -7.48 4.45 -5.01
C LEU A 688 -7.87 3.00 -5.24
N PRO A 689 -7.63 2.07 -4.28
CA PRO A 689 -8.18 0.73 -4.32
C PRO A 689 -9.71 0.76 -4.53
N VAL A 690 -10.25 -0.29 -5.16
CA VAL A 690 -11.69 -0.39 -5.50
C VAL A 690 -12.61 0.08 -4.37
N ASP A 691 -12.40 -0.40 -3.16
CA ASP A 691 -13.30 -0.14 -2.04
C ASP A 691 -13.22 1.33 -1.59
N ARG A 692 -12.02 1.93 -1.61
CA ARG A 692 -11.83 3.35 -1.33
C ARG A 692 -12.46 4.21 -2.43
N LEU A 693 -12.28 3.83 -3.69
CA LEU A 693 -12.87 4.54 -4.82
C LEU A 693 -14.41 4.50 -4.78
N LYS A 694 -15.00 3.33 -4.51
CA LYS A 694 -16.46 3.19 -4.36
C LYS A 694 -17.00 4.12 -3.26
N ARG A 695 -16.33 4.17 -2.11
CA ARG A 695 -16.73 5.07 -1.02
C ARG A 695 -16.51 6.53 -1.38
N LYS A 696 -15.40 6.90 -2.03
CA LYS A 696 -15.18 8.27 -2.52
C LYS A 696 -16.32 8.69 -3.43
N ILE A 697 -16.64 7.89 -4.45
CA ILE A 697 -17.77 8.16 -5.35
C ILE A 697 -19.08 8.36 -4.58
N LEU A 698 -19.41 7.42 -3.69
CA LEU A 698 -20.64 7.53 -2.90
C LEU A 698 -20.66 8.80 -2.04
N THR A 699 -19.55 9.14 -1.38
CA THR A 699 -19.47 10.28 -0.44
C THR A 699 -19.49 11.62 -1.15
N THR A 700 -18.81 11.75 -2.29
CA THR A 700 -18.68 13.03 -3.01
C THR A 700 -19.85 13.29 -3.96
N THR A 701 -20.52 12.23 -4.44
CA THR A 701 -21.55 12.36 -5.49
C THR A 701 -22.93 11.81 -5.09
N GLY A 702 -23.01 11.00 -4.03
CA GLY A 702 -24.25 10.32 -3.62
C GLY A 702 -24.62 9.10 -4.46
N VAL A 703 -23.79 8.71 -5.42
CA VAL A 703 -24.08 7.64 -6.39
C VAL A 703 -23.52 6.29 -5.92
N ASP A 704 -24.37 5.27 -5.79
CA ASP A 704 -23.98 3.89 -5.41
C ASP A 704 -23.88 2.91 -6.61
N SER A 705 -23.71 3.43 -7.83
CA SER A 705 -23.82 2.65 -9.08
C SER A 705 -22.82 1.48 -9.25
N PHE A 706 -21.86 1.33 -8.32
CA PHE A 706 -20.83 0.31 -8.37
C PHE A 706 -20.86 -0.70 -7.20
N SER A 707 -21.96 -0.81 -6.45
CA SER A 707 -22.07 -1.77 -5.35
C SER A 707 -22.20 -3.25 -5.80
N SER A 708 -22.57 -3.53 -7.06
CA SER A 708 -22.74 -4.91 -7.55
C SER A 708 -21.41 -5.64 -7.83
N SER A 709 -21.42 -6.98 -7.76
CA SER A 709 -20.23 -7.81 -8.05
C SER A 709 -19.92 -7.97 -9.55
N ARG A 710 -20.76 -7.43 -10.43
CA ARG A 710 -20.69 -7.59 -11.90
C ARG A 710 -20.37 -6.29 -12.65
N ASN A 711 -19.66 -5.36 -12.02
CA ASN A 711 -19.26 -4.10 -12.63
C ASN A 711 -17.74 -3.98 -12.83
N LEU A 712 -17.34 -2.91 -13.51
CA LEU A 712 -15.94 -2.60 -13.82
C LEU A 712 -15.10 -2.34 -12.55
N LEU A 713 -15.72 -1.98 -11.43
CA LEU A 713 -15.09 -1.84 -10.11
C LEU A 713 -15.14 -3.15 -9.31
N ASN A 714 -15.00 -4.30 -9.97
CA ASN A 714 -14.74 -5.57 -9.31
C ASN A 714 -13.24 -5.66 -8.97
N ARG A 715 -12.91 -6.12 -7.75
CA ARG A 715 -11.52 -6.32 -7.27
C ARG A 715 -10.67 -7.24 -8.16
N ASN A 716 -11.30 -8.09 -8.97
CA ASN A 716 -10.61 -8.94 -9.94
C ASN A 716 -10.23 -8.21 -11.24
N VAL A 717 -10.83 -7.05 -11.50
CA VAL A 717 -10.65 -6.24 -12.72
C VAL A 717 -9.81 -5.00 -12.44
N TYR A 718 -10.11 -4.31 -11.34
CA TYR A 718 -9.39 -3.13 -10.89
C TYR A 718 -8.86 -3.38 -9.47
N GLN A 719 -7.58 -3.08 -9.22
CA GLN A 719 -6.97 -3.24 -7.89
C GLN A 719 -6.45 -1.94 -7.30
N GLY A 720 -6.40 -0.85 -8.08
CA GLY A 720 -5.84 0.43 -7.65
C GLY A 720 -4.36 0.38 -7.31
N LYS A 721 -3.60 -0.54 -7.90
CA LYS A 721 -2.15 -0.66 -7.67
C LYS A 721 -1.29 -0.12 -8.81
N GLN A 722 -1.83 -0.11 -10.03
CA GLN A 722 -1.12 0.29 -11.24
C GLN A 722 -2.09 0.91 -12.24
N THR A 723 -1.58 1.86 -13.03
CA THR A 723 -2.30 2.45 -14.17
C THR A 723 -2.46 1.41 -15.29
N SER A 724 -3.65 1.31 -15.87
CA SER A 724 -3.92 0.43 -17.02
C SER A 724 -4.97 1.04 -17.95
N GLY A 725 -5.11 0.52 -19.18
CA GLY A 725 -6.18 0.95 -20.08
C GLY A 725 -7.59 0.68 -19.52
N ILE A 726 -7.73 -0.33 -18.66
CA ILE A 726 -8.98 -0.57 -17.92
C ILE A 726 -9.29 0.61 -16.98
N MET A 727 -8.25 1.21 -16.39
CA MET A 727 -8.43 2.35 -15.50
C MET A 727 -8.92 3.59 -16.23
N SER A 728 -8.32 3.94 -17.38
CA SER A 728 -8.80 5.09 -18.16
C SER A 728 -10.23 4.88 -18.66
N LEU A 729 -10.62 3.66 -18.99
CA LEU A 729 -12.01 3.31 -19.30
C LEU A 729 -12.93 3.45 -18.09
N ILE A 730 -12.52 2.98 -16.92
CA ILE A 730 -13.27 3.15 -15.66
C ILE A 730 -13.44 4.63 -15.35
N GLN A 731 -12.38 5.43 -15.48
CA GLN A 731 -12.39 6.86 -15.24
C GLN A 731 -13.37 7.58 -16.16
N ARG A 732 -13.23 7.42 -17.48
CA ARG A 732 -14.12 8.07 -18.45
C ARG A 732 -15.57 7.63 -18.31
N TYR A 733 -15.79 6.32 -18.09
CA TYR A 733 -17.12 5.78 -17.87
C TYR A 733 -17.73 6.35 -16.57
N SER A 734 -16.95 6.36 -15.49
CA SER A 734 -17.36 6.91 -14.20
C SER A 734 -17.65 8.41 -14.32
N ALA A 735 -16.79 9.18 -14.99
CA ALA A 735 -16.97 10.60 -15.20
C ALA A 735 -18.28 10.91 -15.94
N SER A 736 -18.54 10.22 -17.05
CA SER A 736 -19.76 10.43 -17.83
C SER A 736 -21.02 9.95 -17.11
N TYR A 737 -20.96 8.79 -16.46
CA TYR A 737 -22.12 8.18 -15.83
C TYR A 737 -22.46 8.79 -14.47
N ILE A 738 -21.45 9.01 -13.61
CA ILE A 738 -21.64 9.57 -12.25
C ILE A 738 -22.02 11.04 -12.31
N SER A 739 -21.44 11.85 -13.21
CA SER A 739 -21.84 13.26 -13.35
C SER A 739 -23.32 13.40 -13.69
N CYS A 740 -23.80 12.59 -14.65
CA CYS A 740 -25.21 12.48 -15.02
C CYS A 740 -26.10 12.09 -13.84
N LEU A 741 -25.69 11.10 -13.04
CA LEU A 741 -26.46 10.59 -11.90
C LEU A 741 -26.34 11.40 -10.61
N SER A 742 -25.44 12.40 -10.56
CA SER A 742 -25.16 13.13 -9.32
C SER A 742 -25.68 14.56 -9.34
N VAL A 743 -25.54 15.28 -10.46
CA VAL A 743 -25.82 16.72 -10.51
C VAL A 743 -27.31 17.03 -10.31
N ALA A 744 -28.19 16.46 -11.13
CA ALA A 744 -29.63 16.75 -11.02
C ALA A 744 -30.21 16.23 -9.68
N PRO A 745 -29.85 15.03 -9.19
CA PRO A 745 -30.24 14.59 -7.85
C PRO A 745 -29.70 15.45 -6.72
N ASP A 746 -28.52 16.05 -6.84
CA ASP A 746 -28.02 17.02 -5.86
C ASP A 746 -28.84 18.30 -5.88
N MET A 747 -29.12 18.87 -7.06
CA MET A 747 -29.96 20.06 -7.22
C MET A 747 -31.40 19.86 -6.70
N ALA A 748 -31.92 18.63 -6.81
CA ALA A 748 -33.24 18.23 -6.32
C ALA A 748 -33.37 18.25 -4.78
N LYS A 749 -32.25 18.25 -4.05
CA LYS A 749 -32.24 18.35 -2.59
C LYS A 749 -32.48 19.80 -2.17
N VAL A 750 -33.00 19.95 -0.94
CA VAL A 750 -32.96 21.23 -0.24
C VAL A 750 -31.52 21.71 -0.11
N GLN A 751 -31.30 23.03 -0.20
CA GLN A 751 -29.97 23.64 -0.32
C GLN A 751 -28.95 23.13 0.73
N SER A 752 -29.38 22.95 1.99
CA SER A 752 -28.53 22.47 3.09
C SER A 752 -28.09 21.01 3.00
N LEU A 753 -28.68 20.21 2.10
CA LEU A 753 -28.33 18.80 1.88
C LEU A 753 -27.54 18.59 0.59
N ARG A 754 -27.25 19.67 -0.16
CA ARG A 754 -26.47 19.62 -1.40
C ARG A 754 -25.00 19.46 -1.08
N VAL A 755 -24.36 18.54 -1.78
CA VAL A 755 -22.93 18.23 -1.62
C VAL A 755 -22.12 18.89 -2.74
N LEU A 756 -22.64 18.90 -3.98
CA LEU A 756 -21.92 19.40 -5.14
C LEU A 756 -22.16 20.90 -5.35
N LEU A 757 -23.43 21.33 -5.31
CA LEU A 757 -23.85 22.67 -5.72
C LEU A 757 -24.68 23.39 -4.63
N PRO A 758 -24.08 23.69 -3.46
CA PRO A 758 -24.79 24.28 -2.32
C PRO A 758 -25.28 25.71 -2.58
N GLU A 759 -24.62 26.49 -3.44
CA GLU A 759 -24.98 27.89 -3.70
C GLU A 759 -25.88 28.06 -4.95
N TYR A 760 -26.32 26.97 -5.56
CA TYR A 760 -27.03 27.02 -6.84
C TYR A 760 -28.50 27.47 -6.71
N ASP A 761 -28.89 28.45 -7.51
CA ASP A 761 -30.27 28.91 -7.69
C ASP A 761 -30.76 28.59 -9.11
N LEU A 762 -31.77 27.72 -9.21
CA LEU A 762 -32.39 27.29 -10.48
C LEU A 762 -33.07 28.42 -11.25
N SER A 763 -33.34 29.57 -10.61
CA SER A 763 -34.10 30.66 -11.22
C SER A 763 -33.24 31.78 -11.80
N ALA A 764 -31.92 31.71 -11.62
CA ALA A 764 -31.01 32.78 -11.99
C ALA A 764 -30.09 32.37 -13.15
N THR A 765 -29.98 33.23 -14.17
CA THR A 765 -29.08 33.06 -15.31
C THR A 765 -27.89 34.03 -15.19
N PRO A 766 -26.70 33.67 -15.72
CA PRO A 766 -25.53 34.56 -15.67
C PRO A 766 -25.71 35.83 -16.49
N PHE A 767 -26.54 35.75 -17.52
CA PHE A 767 -26.91 36.86 -18.39
C PHE A 767 -28.39 37.17 -18.19
N ASP A 768 -28.73 38.44 -18.01
CA ASP A 768 -30.12 38.88 -17.97
C ASP A 768 -30.78 38.82 -19.36
N ALA A 769 -32.08 39.14 -19.45
CA ALA A 769 -32.81 39.13 -20.72
C ALA A 769 -32.27 40.10 -21.79
N ASN A 770 -31.37 41.03 -21.43
CA ASN A 770 -30.71 41.96 -22.33
C ASN A 770 -29.25 41.55 -22.64
N GLY A 771 -28.78 40.41 -22.11
CA GLY A 771 -27.41 39.94 -22.27
C GLY A 771 -26.38 40.64 -21.38
N LEU A 772 -26.81 41.33 -20.31
CA LEU A 772 -25.91 41.94 -19.34
C LEU A 772 -25.53 40.95 -18.23
N ASP A 773 -24.28 41.02 -17.78
CA ASP A 773 -23.74 40.17 -16.73
C ASP A 773 -24.45 40.39 -15.39
N ASN A 774 -24.87 39.29 -14.77
CA ASN A 774 -25.38 39.27 -13.41
C ASN A 774 -24.24 38.91 -12.43
N ALA A 775 -23.58 39.93 -11.89
CA ALA A 775 -22.42 39.77 -11.02
C ALA A 775 -22.67 38.84 -9.80
N ALA A 776 -23.89 38.81 -9.27
CA ALA A 776 -24.24 37.92 -8.15
C ALA A 776 -24.24 36.45 -8.58
N VAL A 777 -24.77 36.14 -9.77
CA VAL A 777 -24.78 34.77 -10.33
C VAL A 777 -23.38 34.32 -10.70
N HIS A 778 -22.56 35.20 -11.27
CA HIS A 778 -21.15 34.88 -11.54
C HIS A 778 -20.38 34.55 -10.25
N LEU A 779 -20.64 35.24 -9.15
CA LEU A 779 -20.05 34.92 -7.85
C LEU A 779 -20.55 33.55 -7.32
N GLN A 780 -21.85 33.26 -7.42
CA GLN A 780 -22.41 31.96 -7.04
C GLN A 780 -21.80 30.80 -7.84
N ILE A 781 -21.59 30.96 -9.15
CA ILE A 781 -20.93 29.95 -9.99
C ILE A 781 -19.51 29.70 -9.47
N LYS A 782 -18.74 30.76 -9.21
CA LYS A 782 -17.38 30.63 -8.66
C LYS A 782 -17.38 29.97 -7.29
N GLN A 783 -18.36 30.25 -6.42
CA GLN A 783 -18.50 29.60 -5.12
C GLN A 783 -18.82 28.11 -5.26
N ASN A 784 -19.69 27.73 -6.20
CA ASN A 784 -19.97 26.32 -6.49
C ASN A 784 -18.73 25.60 -7.05
N ILE A 785 -17.95 26.24 -7.94
CA ILE A 785 -16.69 25.65 -8.43
C ILE A 785 -15.68 25.49 -7.28
N LYS A 786 -15.54 26.49 -6.40
CA LYS A 786 -14.74 26.38 -5.18
C LYS A 786 -15.17 25.16 -4.33
N ASN A 787 -16.47 24.95 -4.16
CA ASN A 787 -17.00 23.78 -3.46
C ASN A 787 -16.67 22.47 -4.19
N LEU A 788 -16.82 22.41 -5.52
CA LEU A 788 -16.47 21.23 -6.31
C LEU A 788 -14.96 20.90 -6.21
N MET A 789 -14.08 21.90 -6.25
CA MET A 789 -12.64 21.69 -6.11
C MET A 789 -12.30 21.11 -4.73
N TRP A 790 -12.99 21.58 -3.69
CA TRP A 790 -12.86 21.00 -2.35
C TRP A 790 -13.41 19.58 -2.27
N VAL A 791 -14.64 19.35 -2.74
CA VAL A 791 -15.35 18.06 -2.60
C VAL A 791 -14.80 16.96 -3.49
N LEU A 792 -14.32 17.28 -4.70
CA LEU A 792 -13.84 16.28 -5.66
C LEU A 792 -12.31 16.12 -5.61
N TRP A 793 -11.56 17.21 -5.45
CA TRP A 793 -10.10 17.20 -5.49
C TRP A 793 -9.42 17.45 -4.14
N GLY A 794 -10.15 17.93 -3.13
CA GLY A 794 -9.55 18.33 -1.85
C GLY A 794 -8.72 19.61 -1.93
N ASP A 795 -8.87 20.38 -3.02
CA ASP A 795 -8.14 21.62 -3.22
C ASP A 795 -8.95 22.79 -2.66
N TYR A 796 -8.45 23.35 -1.56
CA TYR A 796 -9.03 24.52 -0.93
C TYR A 796 -8.48 25.81 -1.59
N VAL A 797 -9.34 26.54 -2.28
CA VAL A 797 -8.96 27.72 -3.08
C VAL A 797 -9.85 28.94 -2.79
N GLU A 798 -9.40 30.12 -3.19
CA GLU A 798 -10.21 31.34 -3.20
C GLU A 798 -10.89 31.58 -4.56
N VAL A 799 -11.91 32.44 -4.59
CA VAL A 799 -12.75 32.66 -5.79
C VAL A 799 -12.03 33.38 -6.94
N ASP A 800 -10.82 33.87 -6.70
CA ASP A 800 -9.91 34.49 -7.66
C ASP A 800 -8.70 33.60 -8.03
N ASP A 801 -8.67 32.35 -7.56
CA ASP A 801 -7.63 31.38 -7.93
C ASP A 801 -7.66 31.11 -9.44
N SER A 802 -6.48 31.10 -10.08
CA SER A 802 -6.36 30.99 -11.54
C SER A 802 -6.94 29.69 -12.10
N GLU A 803 -6.85 28.58 -11.36
CA GLU A 803 -7.39 27.30 -11.81
C GLU A 803 -8.93 27.32 -11.73
N LEU A 804 -9.46 27.88 -10.63
CA LEU A 804 -10.91 28.09 -10.48
C LEU A 804 -11.46 28.97 -11.60
N LEU A 805 -10.78 30.07 -11.93
CA LEU A 805 -11.18 30.97 -13.01
C LEU A 805 -11.17 30.26 -14.37
N THR A 806 -10.24 29.34 -14.61
CA THR A 806 -10.20 28.52 -15.82
C THR A 806 -11.43 27.60 -15.91
N ILE A 807 -11.78 26.91 -14.82
CA ILE A 807 -12.99 26.06 -14.77
C ILE A 807 -14.26 26.90 -14.95
N TYR A 808 -14.28 28.10 -14.38
CA TYR A 808 -15.37 29.05 -14.54
C TYR A 808 -15.55 29.47 -16.01
N GLU A 809 -14.46 29.76 -16.74
CA GLU A 809 -14.52 30.06 -18.17
C GLU A 809 -15.04 28.87 -18.98
N ILE A 810 -14.63 27.64 -18.63
CA ILE A 810 -15.16 26.42 -19.25
C ILE A 810 -16.68 26.32 -19.03
N TYR A 811 -17.17 26.59 -17.81
CA TYR A 811 -18.60 26.55 -17.51
C TYR A 811 -19.39 27.56 -18.36
N ILE A 812 -18.92 28.81 -18.43
CA ILE A 812 -19.57 29.86 -19.23
C ILE A 812 -19.57 29.49 -20.72
N ASN A 813 -18.48 28.91 -21.23
CA ASN A 813 -18.41 28.44 -22.61
C ASN A 813 -19.38 27.28 -22.89
N LEU A 814 -19.48 26.30 -21.99
CA LEU A 814 -20.45 25.19 -22.09
C LEU A 814 -21.88 25.72 -22.12
N LEU A 815 -22.20 26.67 -21.25
CA LEU A 815 -23.51 27.31 -21.22
C LEU A 815 -23.80 28.02 -22.54
N SER A 816 -22.86 28.83 -23.04
CA SER A 816 -23.02 29.57 -24.30
C SER A 816 -23.22 28.66 -25.51
N ILE A 817 -22.50 27.53 -25.58
CA ILE A 817 -22.68 26.53 -26.65
C ILE A 817 -24.05 25.87 -26.51
N GLY A 818 -24.41 25.46 -25.29
CA GLY A 818 -25.64 24.73 -25.00
C GLY A 818 -26.92 25.52 -25.24
N LEU A 819 -26.89 26.85 -25.07
CA LEU A 819 -28.03 27.71 -25.43
C LEU A 819 -28.40 27.64 -26.92
N THR A 820 -27.47 27.18 -27.78
CA THR A 820 -27.73 26.94 -29.21
C THR A 820 -28.27 25.54 -29.52
N ASP A 821 -28.27 24.63 -28.53
CA ASP A 821 -28.82 23.28 -28.67
C ASP A 821 -30.34 23.33 -28.91
N ALA A 822 -30.86 22.40 -29.69
CA ALA A 822 -32.30 22.26 -29.91
C ALA A 822 -32.96 21.39 -28.83
N ASP A 823 -32.22 20.51 -28.17
CA ASP A 823 -32.73 19.70 -27.07
C ASP A 823 -32.77 20.51 -25.77
N ARG A 824 -33.95 20.52 -25.14
CA ARG A 824 -34.24 21.22 -23.89
C ARG A 824 -34.37 20.25 -22.72
N ASN A 825 -34.14 18.96 -22.94
CA ASN A 825 -34.21 17.96 -21.88
C ASN A 825 -32.82 17.42 -21.54
N ILE A 826 -32.65 17.02 -20.28
CA ILE A 826 -31.55 16.14 -19.91
C ILE A 826 -31.86 14.71 -20.35
N SER A 827 -30.83 13.86 -20.46
CA SER A 827 -31.04 12.43 -20.73
C SER A 827 -31.93 11.82 -19.66
N ASN A 828 -32.88 10.95 -20.05
CA ASN A 828 -33.73 10.20 -19.11
C ASN A 828 -32.93 9.43 -18.04
N THR A 829 -31.65 9.12 -18.31
CA THR A 829 -30.76 8.46 -17.36
C THR A 829 -30.35 9.40 -16.21
N CYS A 830 -30.33 10.71 -16.46
CA CYS A 830 -29.94 11.76 -15.51
C CYS A 830 -31.14 12.40 -14.78
N ASP A 831 -32.35 11.89 -14.99
CA ASP A 831 -33.58 12.40 -14.36
C ASP A 831 -33.45 12.37 -12.82
N ALA A 832 -33.97 13.40 -12.17
CA ALA A 832 -34.07 13.46 -10.72
C ALA A 832 -35.50 13.77 -10.28
N VAL A 833 -35.90 13.28 -9.10
CA VAL A 833 -37.19 13.62 -8.49
C VAL A 833 -36.92 14.54 -7.31
N ALA A 834 -37.48 15.75 -7.36
CA ALA A 834 -37.41 16.74 -6.30
C ALA A 834 -38.29 16.36 -5.10
N ALA A 835 -38.06 17.01 -3.96
CA ALA A 835 -38.77 16.73 -2.71
C ALA A 835 -40.30 16.93 -2.80
N ASP A 836 -40.77 17.75 -3.74
CA ASP A 836 -42.18 17.99 -4.01
C ASP A 836 -42.80 16.97 -4.99
N GLY A 837 -42.02 15.98 -5.44
CA GLY A 837 -42.43 14.95 -6.40
C GLY A 837 -42.33 15.37 -7.86
N SER A 838 -41.89 16.60 -8.16
CA SER A 838 -41.61 17.02 -9.54
C SER A 838 -40.37 16.32 -10.09
N VAL A 839 -40.36 16.04 -11.40
CA VAL A 839 -39.19 15.43 -12.06
C VAL A 839 -38.40 16.51 -12.77
N ILE A 840 -37.13 16.65 -12.40
CA ILE A 840 -36.16 17.51 -13.08
C ILE A 840 -35.78 16.81 -14.39
N ARG A 841 -36.32 17.33 -15.49
CA ARG A 841 -36.12 16.85 -16.88
C ARG A 841 -35.79 17.98 -17.85
N ALA A 842 -36.40 19.13 -17.65
CA ALA A 842 -36.16 20.31 -18.46
C ALA A 842 -34.85 21.00 -18.04
N ASP A 843 -34.11 21.44 -19.03
CA ASP A 843 -32.86 22.18 -18.94
C ASP A 843 -32.86 23.26 -20.03
N ASP A 844 -33.86 24.14 -19.94
CA ASP A 844 -34.17 25.15 -20.96
C ASP A 844 -32.99 26.12 -21.17
N ASP A 845 -32.29 26.45 -20.09
CA ASP A 845 -31.15 27.36 -20.07
C ASP A 845 -29.79 26.63 -20.12
N TYR A 846 -29.77 25.31 -20.32
CA TYR A 846 -28.57 24.46 -20.38
C TYR A 846 -27.71 24.43 -19.09
N GLN A 847 -28.21 24.94 -17.97
CA GLN A 847 -27.44 25.02 -16.73
C GLN A 847 -27.13 23.63 -16.15
N ILE A 848 -28.08 22.70 -16.21
CA ILE A 848 -27.90 21.35 -15.64
C ILE A 848 -26.84 20.60 -16.45
N ARG A 849 -26.92 20.60 -17.78
CA ARG A 849 -25.92 19.95 -18.65
C ARG A 849 -24.55 20.61 -18.56
N ALA A 850 -24.48 21.94 -18.41
CA ALA A 850 -23.21 22.63 -18.17
C ALA A 850 -22.54 22.15 -16.86
N TRP A 851 -23.30 22.03 -15.75
CA TRP A 851 -22.78 21.49 -14.49
C TRP A 851 -22.41 20.00 -14.59
N ILE A 852 -23.19 19.19 -15.32
CA ILE A 852 -22.81 17.80 -15.64
C ILE A 852 -21.45 17.80 -16.36
N GLY A 853 -21.24 18.69 -17.32
CA GLY A 853 -19.96 18.87 -18.03
C GLY A 853 -18.79 19.19 -17.10
N ILE A 854 -18.98 20.11 -16.15
CA ILE A 854 -17.95 20.45 -15.15
C ILE A 854 -17.65 19.28 -14.22
N VAL A 855 -18.67 18.62 -13.66
CA VAL A 855 -18.45 17.45 -12.77
C VAL A 855 -17.81 16.29 -13.55
N ASN A 856 -18.16 16.10 -14.82
CA ASN A 856 -17.52 15.12 -15.70
C ASN A 856 -16.02 15.44 -15.84
N LEU A 857 -15.67 16.67 -16.24
CA LEU A 857 -14.29 17.12 -16.36
C LEU A 857 -13.50 16.86 -15.07
N MET A 858 -14.10 17.14 -13.91
CA MET A 858 -13.43 16.99 -12.62
C MET A 858 -13.26 15.54 -12.17
N ILE A 859 -14.19 14.64 -12.52
CA ILE A 859 -14.06 13.19 -12.26
C ILE A 859 -13.09 12.53 -13.26
N ASP A 860 -13.02 13.03 -14.50
CA ASP A 860 -12.07 12.56 -15.52
C ASP A 860 -10.64 13.06 -15.28
N ASP A 861 -10.45 14.03 -14.38
CA ASP A 861 -9.14 14.47 -13.91
C ASP A 861 -8.48 13.40 -13.02
N PHE A 862 -7.17 13.19 -13.20
CA PHE A 862 -6.42 12.18 -12.45
C PHE A 862 -6.52 12.38 -10.93
N ARG A 863 -6.63 13.62 -10.43
CA ARG A 863 -6.77 13.95 -9.00
C ARG A 863 -8.00 13.34 -8.33
N TYR A 864 -8.99 12.90 -9.11
CA TYR A 864 -10.16 12.26 -8.55
C TYR A 864 -9.91 10.78 -8.20
N LEU A 865 -9.13 10.06 -9.00
CA LEU A 865 -8.86 8.63 -8.83
C LEU A 865 -7.50 8.34 -8.21
N TYR A 866 -6.58 9.27 -8.38
CA TYR A 866 -5.30 9.35 -7.73
C TYR A 866 -5.53 10.23 -6.50
N GLU A 867 -5.35 9.65 -5.33
CA GLU A 867 -4.88 10.49 -4.24
C GLU A 867 -3.39 10.57 -4.49
#